data_AF-A0A2E8S196-F1
#
_entry.id   AF-A0A2E8S196-F1
#
_cell.length_a   1.000
_cell.length_b   1.000
_cell.length_c   1.000
_cell.angle_alpha   90.00
_cell.angle_beta   90.00
_cell.angle_gamma   90.00
#
_symmetry.space_group_name_H-M   'P 1'
#
loop_
_entity.id
_entity.type
_entity.pdbx_description
1 polymer ?
#
loop_
_entity_poly.entity_id
_entity_poly.type
_entity_poly.pdbx_seq_one_letter_code
_entity_poly.pdbx_strand_id
1 'polypeptide(L)'
;MVWYRGILILGILGWSAGCSSSSSGVASGPEAGDSIVEDATTATDPGCLDCDVAMTDPGQEIAPPADTTQEPDPGQELSSTDSGPAPDSNPTTELDTSEPEDNGPLIILLPGAENMGLPPECIGPLGDGLDLPGPGQSLEGSFSRDHSLEAQLNALGDPADPPQWAYFTDLVLWDVDGDRRVDMGAYNSGSNLVVLFERVGDSIAVIEPDFGVPLSEYPRECTFVADLDGDSHLDLFCAGNETIIWGNAGGLSNQAQRLTENYPPAPIGAQPWDVDQDGLMDVLVFDFGNNHNRVYINQGNRQFIEWSKRFDLDDPSMNFISCMADFTQDGSYDYHFLKDGFGHKDNRNRGYRVTEIDEEGYPEFDLFTAMNRACDPMHLFEPDGGCDDDCQQEDAGPMGCSIGDLDGDGSLEIFYTETRYDSVLSYDEESGLWKNIFDLIPGLSHEDTGLDYLGRFLEHWNSVFWDFDHDGFLDLIMTSGNIPGGTTREAPIVVLHGQPGPDLVPVQNSIGVDAVGAFRSLLVVDWDGDGDRDLFVGGNFEQEIVVYTNEIVSAGNRILVELRGTSSNPQALGSQLLATKGEFLRRYQWGDNFASRVINEPFLEIGMGPLEDLDELLITWPTGHVQRVLNIPADGSHLLFTEPEVIRVEPASRHIAADGQSTLSILAQPMDDQGNPTHQNVDFEVLYYEDIPAEQIEWIAPAQKDASGTSSRQLRAPNTPGSVVVEISVEQEDGSFVPYLIRPRIWFD
;
A
#
# COMPACT_ATOMS: atom_id res chain seq x y z
N MET A 1 -1.98 40.79 -3.61
CA MET A 1 -1.57 42.06 -4.28
C MET A 1 -0.28 42.56 -3.65
N VAL A 2 0.75 42.81 -4.45
CA VAL A 2 2.15 42.97 -4.02
C VAL A 2 2.50 44.43 -3.61
N TRP A 3 3.48 44.56 -2.69
CA TRP A 3 4.49 45.65 -2.49
C TRP A 3 4.46 46.53 -1.19
N TYR A 4 5.46 46.26 -0.31
CA TYR A 4 6.61 47.13 0.12
C TYR A 4 6.56 48.16 1.28
N ARG A 5 7.62 48.05 2.11
CA ARG A 5 8.35 49.04 2.97
C ARG A 5 7.67 49.69 4.20
N GLY A 6 7.96 49.10 5.36
CA GLY A 6 8.51 49.73 6.57
C GLY A 6 7.81 50.94 7.21
N ILE A 7 7.33 50.77 8.45
CA ILE A 7 7.46 51.69 9.60
C ILE A 7 6.98 50.98 10.88
N LEU A 8 7.79 51.11 11.93
CA LEU A 8 7.53 50.75 13.33
C LEU A 8 6.79 51.90 14.03
N ILE A 9 5.68 51.65 14.72
CA ILE A 9 5.11 52.57 15.74
C ILE A 9 4.59 51.79 16.96
N LEU A 10 5.22 52.07 18.11
CA LEU A 10 4.80 51.74 19.47
C LEU A 10 3.63 52.64 19.92
N GLY A 11 2.64 52.07 20.61
CA GLY A 11 1.57 52.81 21.30
C GLY A 11 0.95 51.99 22.43
N ILE A 12 1.23 52.38 23.66
CA ILE A 12 0.77 51.81 24.95
C ILE A 12 -0.53 52.53 25.41
N LEU A 13 -1.29 51.84 26.27
CA LEU A 13 -2.37 52.27 27.22
C LEU A 13 -3.79 51.88 26.75
N GLY A 14 -4.65 51.22 27.52
CA GLY A 14 -4.58 50.71 28.89
C GLY A 14 -5.99 50.35 29.43
N TRP A 15 -6.06 49.24 30.17
CA TRP A 15 -6.90 48.93 31.36
C TRP A 15 -8.44 48.93 31.33
N SER A 16 -9.04 47.77 31.66
CA SER A 16 -9.76 47.43 32.93
C SER A 16 -10.83 46.35 32.70
N ALA A 17 -11.27 45.48 33.61
CA ALA A 17 -10.79 44.88 34.85
C ALA A 17 -11.88 43.89 35.35
N GLY A 18 -11.46 42.83 36.08
CA GLY A 18 -12.28 42.10 37.08
C GLY A 18 -12.51 40.61 36.78
N CYS A 19 -12.24 39.64 37.67
CA CYS A 19 -11.92 39.71 39.10
C CYS A 19 -11.42 38.34 39.64
N SER A 20 -10.38 38.38 40.50
CA SER A 20 -10.11 37.56 41.73
C SER A 20 -10.20 36.02 41.69
N SER A 21 -9.35 35.19 42.30
CA SER A 21 -8.39 35.27 43.44
C SER A 21 -7.80 33.83 43.58
N SER A 22 -6.62 33.50 44.12
CA SER A 22 -5.70 34.14 45.06
C SER A 22 -4.40 33.33 45.18
N SER A 23 -3.28 34.05 45.35
CA SER A 23 -2.10 33.81 46.22
C SER A 23 -1.30 32.51 46.09
N SER A 24 0.03 32.50 46.06
CA SER A 24 1.04 33.52 46.42
C SER A 24 2.47 33.01 46.19
N GLY A 25 3.36 33.93 45.80
CA GLY A 25 4.78 34.00 46.25
C GLY A 25 5.81 33.31 45.35
N VAL A 26 6.41 33.96 44.34
CA VAL A 26 7.52 34.96 44.41
C VAL A 26 8.82 34.32 44.94
N ALA A 27 9.74 33.92 44.05
CA ALA A 27 10.99 34.61 43.62
C ALA A 27 12.16 33.67 43.97
N SER A 28 13.30 33.58 43.29
CA SER A 28 14.05 34.45 42.36
C SER A 28 15.12 33.57 41.70
N GLY A 29 15.52 33.87 40.45
CA GLY A 29 16.67 33.25 39.76
C GLY A 29 18.04 33.62 40.37
N PRO A 30 19.16 33.63 39.61
CA PRO A 30 19.29 33.32 38.17
C PRO A 30 20.56 32.50 37.78
N GLU A 31 20.65 32.26 36.47
CA GLU A 31 21.85 32.33 35.60
C GLU A 31 23.03 31.33 35.69
N ALA A 32 23.36 30.87 34.47
CA ALA A 32 24.68 30.59 33.89
C ALA A 32 25.46 29.39 34.47
N GLY A 33 26.11 28.55 33.67
CA GLY A 33 26.42 28.56 32.25
C GLY A 33 27.51 27.52 32.01
N ASP A 34 27.58 27.07 30.76
CA ASP A 34 28.77 26.59 30.06
C ASP A 34 29.59 25.42 30.65
N SER A 35 29.58 24.34 29.87
CA SER A 35 30.74 23.89 29.07
C SER A 35 31.46 22.58 29.44
N ILE A 36 31.28 21.61 28.53
CA ILE A 36 32.26 20.79 27.79
C ILE A 36 33.09 19.71 28.53
N VAL A 37 33.13 18.53 27.88
CA VAL A 37 34.26 17.59 27.65
C VAL A 37 34.15 16.21 28.32
N GLU A 38 33.81 15.25 27.46
CA GLU A 38 34.42 13.93 27.18
C GLU A 38 34.78 12.89 28.27
N ASP A 39 34.32 11.69 27.95
CA ASP A 39 35.02 10.40 27.92
C ASP A 39 35.07 9.45 29.13
N ALA A 40 34.38 8.32 28.89
CA ALA A 40 34.89 6.96 28.90
C ALA A 40 35.05 6.17 30.22
N THR A 41 34.17 5.18 30.33
CA THR A 41 34.43 3.77 30.71
C THR A 41 34.67 3.36 32.17
N THR A 42 33.69 2.60 32.65
CA THR A 42 33.78 1.35 33.45
C THR A 42 34.31 1.36 34.89
N ALA A 43 33.37 1.03 35.78
CA ALA A 43 33.42 -0.03 36.80
C ALA A 43 33.61 0.36 38.29
N THR A 44 32.66 -0.18 39.07
CA THR A 44 32.68 -0.54 40.50
C THR A 44 32.39 0.52 41.59
N ASP A 45 31.13 0.51 42.03
CA ASP A 45 30.52 0.70 43.37
C ASP A 45 31.46 0.47 44.59
N PRO A 46 31.19 0.92 45.86
CA PRO A 46 29.89 1.25 46.47
C PRO A 46 29.84 2.41 47.48
N GLY A 47 28.63 2.90 47.79
CA GLY A 47 28.42 3.91 48.83
C GLY A 47 26.97 4.30 49.13
N CYS A 48 26.08 3.33 49.31
CA CYS A 48 24.76 3.51 49.91
C CYS A 48 24.83 3.65 51.44
N LEU A 49 24.10 4.63 51.99
CA LEU A 49 23.55 4.78 53.35
C LEU A 49 22.63 6.03 53.27
N ASP A 50 21.39 6.07 53.72
CA ASP A 50 20.46 5.09 54.26
C ASP A 50 19.11 5.81 54.50
N CYS A 51 18.09 5.04 54.90
CA CYS A 51 16.79 5.39 55.48
C CYS A 51 15.62 5.51 54.48
N ASP A 52 15.07 4.41 54.00
CA ASP A 52 14.19 3.41 54.66
C ASP A 52 12.73 3.82 54.83
N VAL A 53 11.87 3.12 54.08
CA VAL A 53 10.55 2.69 54.53
C VAL A 53 10.55 1.16 54.49
N ALA A 54 10.32 0.56 55.66
CA ALA A 54 10.62 -0.82 55.99
C ALA A 54 9.61 -1.86 55.45
N MET A 55 10.15 -3.04 55.12
CA MET A 55 9.50 -4.35 55.14
C MET A 55 10.01 -5.17 56.33
N THR A 56 9.16 -6.02 56.92
CA THR A 56 9.57 -7.17 57.74
C THR A 56 8.57 -8.34 57.56
N ASP A 57 8.87 -9.26 56.63
CA ASP A 57 9.28 -10.69 56.74
C ASP A 57 8.65 -11.68 57.81
N PRO A 58 8.93 -13.02 57.82
CA PRO A 58 8.05 -14.09 57.31
C PRO A 58 7.84 -15.30 58.27
N GLY A 59 7.04 -16.31 57.84
CA GLY A 59 7.22 -17.73 58.18
C GLY A 59 6.37 -18.38 59.29
N GLN A 60 5.50 -19.33 58.92
CA GLN A 60 5.31 -20.64 59.61
C GLN A 60 4.62 -21.68 58.70
N GLU A 61 5.12 -22.92 58.80
CA GLU A 61 4.70 -24.18 58.13
C GLU A 61 3.29 -24.67 58.53
N ILE A 62 2.68 -25.55 57.69
CA ILE A 62 2.31 -26.96 57.99
C ILE A 62 1.70 -27.61 56.71
N ALA A 63 2.11 -28.85 56.41
CA ALA A 63 1.78 -29.66 55.22
C ALA A 63 0.64 -30.72 55.48
N PRO A 64 0.47 -31.79 54.66
CA PRO A 64 -0.57 -32.01 53.65
C PRO A 64 -1.52 -33.19 54.01
N PRO A 65 -2.39 -33.68 53.09
CA PRO A 65 -2.14 -35.00 52.46
C PRO A 65 -2.74 -35.12 51.04
N ALA A 66 -2.65 -36.20 50.26
CA ALA A 66 -1.74 -37.32 50.01
C ALA A 66 -2.37 -38.09 48.82
N ASP A 67 -1.53 -38.62 47.93
CA ASP A 67 -1.91 -39.54 46.85
C ASP A 67 -2.31 -40.93 47.40
N THR A 68 -3.35 -41.57 46.83
CA THR A 68 -3.47 -43.04 46.71
C THR A 68 -4.51 -43.45 45.65
N THR A 69 -4.02 -43.95 44.51
CA THR A 69 -4.39 -45.20 43.80
C THR A 69 -5.87 -45.65 43.74
N GLN A 70 -6.42 -45.83 42.52
CA GLN A 70 -6.87 -47.11 41.92
C GLN A 70 -7.78 -46.92 40.67
N GLU A 71 -7.38 -47.44 39.51
CA GLU A 71 -8.30 -47.98 38.46
C GLU A 71 -8.99 -49.28 39.00
N PRO A 72 -10.17 -49.77 38.52
CA PRO A 72 -10.56 -49.93 37.09
C PRO A 72 -12.08 -49.83 36.69
N ASP A 73 -12.34 -49.60 35.38
CA ASP A 73 -13.28 -50.25 34.40
C ASP A 73 -14.73 -50.72 34.81
N PRO A 74 -15.61 -51.19 33.87
CA PRO A 74 -16.50 -50.47 32.94
C PRO A 74 -18.03 -50.76 33.14
N GLY A 75 -18.89 -50.03 32.40
CA GLY A 75 -20.06 -50.64 31.75
C GLY A 75 -21.48 -50.32 32.25
N GLN A 76 -22.38 -50.34 31.27
CA GLN A 76 -23.85 -50.51 31.32
C GLN A 76 -24.71 -49.31 31.72
N GLU A 77 -25.94 -49.11 31.23
CA GLU A 77 -26.76 -49.55 30.08
C GLU A 77 -28.15 -48.89 30.36
N LEU A 78 -29.06 -48.92 29.37
CA LEU A 78 -30.53 -48.77 29.46
C LEU A 78 -31.07 -47.35 29.15
N SER A 79 -31.60 -47.10 27.94
CA SER A 79 -32.94 -47.50 27.40
C SER A 79 -34.08 -46.78 28.14
N SER A 80 -35.19 -46.31 27.56
CA SER A 80 -35.82 -46.33 26.23
C SER A 80 -37.25 -45.77 26.46
N THR A 81 -37.90 -45.23 25.40
CA THR A 81 -39.38 -45.17 25.20
C THR A 81 -40.20 -44.32 26.19
N ASP A 82 -41.32 -43.65 25.89
CA ASP A 82 -42.29 -43.73 24.79
C ASP A 82 -43.27 -42.53 24.85
N SER A 83 -43.94 -42.27 23.72
CA SER A 83 -45.35 -41.84 23.57
C SER A 83 -45.86 -40.43 23.98
N GLY A 84 -46.53 -39.75 23.02
CA GLY A 84 -47.30 -38.48 23.13
C GLY A 84 -48.64 -38.59 23.89
N PRO A 85 -49.74 -37.84 23.59
CA PRO A 85 -50.03 -36.97 22.43
C PRO A 85 -50.67 -35.58 22.78
N ALA A 86 -51.00 -34.81 21.72
CA ALA A 86 -51.73 -33.52 21.72
C ALA A 86 -53.21 -33.60 22.16
N PRO A 87 -53.88 -32.44 22.33
CA PRO A 87 -55.12 -32.23 21.57
C PRO A 87 -55.37 -30.79 21.06
N ASP A 88 -56.10 -30.73 19.94
CA ASP A 88 -56.72 -29.57 19.29
C ASP A 88 -57.77 -28.84 20.16
N SER A 89 -57.96 -27.54 19.90
CA SER A 89 -59.29 -26.99 19.55
C SER A 89 -59.20 -25.54 19.08
N ASN A 90 -59.89 -25.25 17.98
CA ASN A 90 -60.15 -23.92 17.43
C ASN A 90 -61.68 -23.70 17.45
N PRO A 91 -62.19 -22.47 17.61
CA PRO A 91 -63.20 -22.03 16.65
C PRO A 91 -63.12 -20.55 16.25
N THR A 92 -63.09 -20.34 14.93
CA THR A 92 -63.71 -19.29 14.10
C THR A 92 -64.28 -18.01 14.76
N THR A 93 -63.85 -16.85 14.29
CA THR A 93 -64.71 -15.67 14.10
C THR A 93 -64.21 -14.77 12.97
N GLU A 94 -65.16 -14.14 12.29
CA GLU A 94 -65.08 -13.43 11.01
C GLU A 94 -64.13 -12.23 11.01
N LEU A 95 -63.36 -12.06 9.92
CA LEU A 95 -62.59 -10.86 9.61
C LEU A 95 -63.51 -9.85 8.90
N ASP A 96 -63.81 -8.76 9.60
CA ASP A 96 -64.27 -7.49 9.03
C ASP A 96 -63.04 -6.64 8.66
N THR A 97 -63.17 -5.91 7.57
CA THR A 97 -62.14 -5.15 6.87
C THR A 97 -61.89 -3.79 7.51
N SER A 98 -60.67 -3.55 8.02
CA SER A 98 -60.08 -2.21 8.12
C SER A 98 -58.56 -2.29 8.32
N GLU A 99 -57.83 -1.80 7.31
CA GLU A 99 -56.46 -1.24 7.26
C GLU A 99 -55.34 -1.90 8.10
N PRO A 100 -54.23 -2.39 7.48
CA PRO A 100 -53.03 -2.73 8.22
C PRO A 100 -52.28 -1.45 8.61
N GLU A 101 -51.98 -1.32 9.90
CA GLU A 101 -51.01 -0.36 10.43
C GLU A 101 -49.64 -0.62 9.79
N ASP A 102 -49.08 0.47 9.27
CA ASP A 102 -47.80 0.61 8.61
C ASP A 102 -46.67 0.42 9.64
N ASN A 103 -46.16 -0.80 9.77
CA ASN A 103 -44.87 -1.04 10.43
C ASN A 103 -43.76 -0.81 9.39
N GLY A 104 -43.54 0.45 9.05
CA GLY A 104 -42.33 0.89 8.35
C GLY A 104 -41.08 0.69 9.23
N PRO A 105 -39.88 0.59 8.63
CA PRO A 105 -38.65 0.50 9.39
C PRO A 105 -38.50 1.74 10.28
N LEU A 106 -38.00 1.50 11.49
CA LEU A 106 -37.70 2.56 12.45
C LEU A 106 -36.55 3.40 11.90
N ILE A 107 -36.85 4.50 11.20
CA ILE A 107 -35.86 5.51 10.80
C ILE A 107 -35.32 6.13 12.09
N ILE A 108 -34.11 5.72 12.48
CA ILE A 108 -33.34 6.44 13.50
C ILE A 108 -32.77 7.67 12.79
N LEU A 109 -33.44 8.81 12.94
CA LEU A 109 -32.84 10.10 12.59
C LEU A 109 -31.67 10.35 13.55
N LEU A 110 -30.44 10.19 13.04
CA LEU A 110 -29.23 10.53 13.77
C LEU A 110 -29.13 12.06 13.91
N PRO A 111 -28.92 12.61 15.12
CA PRO A 111 -28.46 13.98 15.27
C PRO A 111 -26.96 14.00 14.96
N GLY A 112 -26.59 14.43 13.75
CA GLY A 112 -25.18 14.57 13.33
C GLY A 112 -24.95 14.44 11.83
N ALA A 113 -25.76 13.63 11.13
CA ALA A 113 -25.73 13.48 9.68
C ALA A 113 -26.71 14.44 8.98
N GLU A 114 -26.74 15.71 9.39
CA GLU A 114 -27.20 16.74 8.45
C GLU A 114 -26.13 16.81 7.37
N ASN A 115 -26.50 16.79 6.07
CA ASN A 115 -25.61 17.10 4.94
C ASN A 115 -24.48 18.00 5.45
N MET A 116 -23.29 17.45 5.62
CA MET A 116 -22.12 18.24 5.99
C MET A 116 -21.85 19.07 4.74
N GLY A 117 -22.61 20.16 4.59
CA GLY A 117 -22.59 21.00 3.41
C GLY A 117 -21.21 21.60 3.36
N LEU A 118 -20.32 20.92 2.64
CA LEU A 118 -18.96 21.32 2.48
C LEU A 118 -18.99 22.77 1.96
N PRO A 119 -18.15 23.65 2.51
CA PRO A 119 -18.03 25.01 1.99
C PRO A 119 -17.85 25.00 0.46
N PRO A 120 -18.36 25.98 -0.29
CA PRO A 120 -18.22 26.02 -1.75
C PRO A 120 -16.78 25.90 -2.25
N GLU A 121 -15.80 26.31 -1.45
CA GLU A 121 -14.36 26.15 -1.71
C GLU A 121 -13.85 24.69 -1.59
N CYS A 122 -14.58 23.82 -0.89
CA CYS A 122 -14.33 22.38 -0.80
C CYS A 122 -15.01 21.60 -1.94
N ILE A 123 -15.93 22.26 -2.64
CA ILE A 123 -16.59 21.75 -3.84
C ILE A 123 -15.69 22.16 -5.02
N GLY A 124 -14.67 21.34 -5.30
CA GLY A 124 -13.94 21.45 -6.55
C GLY A 124 -14.89 21.22 -7.73
N PRO A 125 -14.59 21.75 -8.94
CA PRO A 125 -15.21 21.16 -10.11
C PRO A 125 -14.80 19.69 -10.12
N LEU A 126 -15.77 18.78 -10.09
CA LEU A 126 -15.57 17.48 -10.73
C LEU A 126 -15.10 17.82 -12.15
N GLY A 127 -14.10 17.13 -12.69
CA GLY A 127 -13.73 17.33 -14.08
C GLY A 127 -15.00 17.31 -14.93
N ASP A 128 -15.08 18.14 -15.98
CA ASP A 128 -16.12 17.99 -17.00
C ASP A 128 -15.81 16.70 -17.82
N GLY A 129 -15.66 15.57 -17.13
CA GLY A 129 -15.10 14.30 -17.60
C GLY A 129 -15.57 14.01 -19.01
N LEU A 130 -14.60 13.86 -19.91
CA LEU A 130 -14.88 13.64 -21.32
C LEU A 130 -15.21 12.16 -21.50
N ASP A 131 -16.51 11.86 -21.43
CA ASP A 131 -17.05 10.50 -21.47
C ASP A 131 -16.86 9.79 -22.80
N LEU A 132 -16.77 8.46 -22.73
CA LEU A 132 -17.14 7.61 -23.86
C LEU A 132 -18.58 7.91 -24.29
N PRO A 133 -18.90 7.95 -25.60
CA PRO A 133 -20.27 8.21 -26.04
C PRO A 133 -21.21 7.03 -25.71
N GLY A 134 -21.90 7.10 -24.56
CA GLY A 134 -22.97 6.18 -24.17
C GLY A 134 -23.31 6.27 -22.68
N PRO A 135 -24.55 5.93 -22.25
CA PRO A 135 -24.80 5.69 -20.82
C PRO A 135 -24.00 4.45 -20.37
N GLY A 136 -23.59 4.41 -19.10
CA GLY A 136 -23.08 3.17 -18.51
C GLY A 136 -24.09 2.04 -18.72
N GLN A 137 -23.57 0.85 -19.06
CA GLN A 137 -24.43 -0.25 -19.49
C GLN A 137 -25.03 -0.95 -18.28
N SER A 138 -26.23 -1.53 -18.46
CA SER A 138 -26.75 -2.43 -17.44
C SER A 138 -25.97 -3.74 -17.46
N LEU A 139 -25.47 -4.16 -16.31
CA LEU A 139 -24.77 -5.43 -16.15
C LEU A 139 -25.65 -6.63 -16.57
N GLU A 140 -25.11 -7.49 -17.44
CA GLU A 140 -25.67 -8.79 -17.77
C GLU A 140 -24.70 -9.89 -17.30
N GLY A 141 -25.18 -10.92 -16.61
CA GLY A 141 -24.31 -11.93 -15.99
C GLY A 141 -24.17 -11.70 -14.48
N SER A 142 -23.20 -12.36 -13.87
CA SER A 142 -22.98 -12.32 -12.42
C SER A 142 -21.65 -12.95 -12.06
N PHE A 143 -21.06 -12.53 -10.94
CA PHE A 143 -20.05 -13.34 -10.27
C PHE A 143 -20.66 -14.64 -9.75
N SER A 144 -19.90 -15.73 -9.85
CA SER A 144 -20.32 -17.07 -9.39
C SER A 144 -19.33 -17.64 -8.38
N ARG A 145 -19.80 -18.22 -7.27
CA ARG A 145 -18.89 -18.81 -6.28
C ARG A 145 -18.31 -20.14 -6.75
N ASP A 146 -16.98 -20.25 -6.75
CA ASP A 146 -16.28 -21.52 -6.96
C ASP A 146 -16.11 -22.28 -5.64
N HIS A 147 -17.20 -22.93 -5.21
CA HIS A 147 -17.19 -23.78 -4.01
C HIS A 147 -16.20 -24.96 -4.08
N SER A 148 -15.79 -25.40 -5.28
CA SER A 148 -14.85 -26.50 -5.43
C SER A 148 -13.43 -26.04 -5.10
N LEU A 149 -13.03 -24.87 -5.62
CA LEU A 149 -11.74 -24.26 -5.30
C LEU A 149 -11.70 -23.79 -3.85
N GLU A 150 -12.76 -23.15 -3.35
CA GLU A 150 -12.90 -22.79 -1.93
C GLU A 150 -12.68 -24.01 -1.02
N ALA A 151 -13.32 -25.14 -1.32
CA ALA A 151 -13.15 -26.35 -0.52
C ALA A 151 -11.72 -26.91 -0.58
N GLN A 152 -11.05 -26.81 -1.72
CA GLN A 152 -9.65 -27.22 -1.87
C GLN A 152 -8.72 -26.33 -1.04
N LEU A 153 -8.88 -25.00 -1.12
CA LEU A 153 -8.07 -24.03 -0.39
C LEU A 153 -8.29 -24.16 1.13
N ASN A 154 -9.53 -24.20 1.57
CA ASN A 154 -9.87 -24.24 2.99
C ASN A 154 -9.55 -25.59 3.64
N ALA A 155 -9.52 -26.71 2.89
CA ALA A 155 -9.12 -28.02 3.42
C ALA A 155 -7.64 -28.08 3.85
N LEU A 156 -6.81 -27.15 3.40
CA LEU A 156 -5.36 -27.13 3.65
C LEU A 156 -5.00 -26.40 4.96
N GLY A 157 -5.96 -25.75 5.62
CA GLY A 157 -5.79 -25.11 6.94
C GLY A 157 -5.75 -26.05 8.16
N ASP A 158 -5.83 -27.38 7.96
CA ASP A 158 -6.07 -28.48 8.93
C ASP A 158 -7.54 -28.69 9.37
N PRO A 159 -8.20 -29.79 8.94
CA PRO A 159 -9.60 -30.11 9.24
C PRO A 159 -9.85 -30.92 10.53
N ALA A 160 -8.84 -31.18 11.38
CA ALA A 160 -9.00 -32.15 12.48
C ALA A 160 -9.42 -31.61 13.85
N ASP A 161 -8.97 -30.40 14.26
CA ASP A 161 -9.41 -29.69 15.48
C ASP A 161 -8.75 -28.29 15.53
N PRO A 162 -9.20 -27.29 14.75
CA PRO A 162 -8.53 -26.00 14.75
C PRO A 162 -8.84 -25.29 16.06
N PRO A 163 -7.84 -24.95 16.91
CA PRO A 163 -8.03 -23.79 17.77
C PRO A 163 -8.32 -22.59 16.85
N GLN A 164 -9.08 -21.60 17.32
CA GLN A 164 -9.64 -20.48 16.53
C GLN A 164 -8.61 -19.53 15.84
N TRP A 165 -7.40 -20.00 15.54
CA TRP A 165 -6.30 -19.28 14.93
C TRP A 165 -5.66 -20.01 13.72
N ALA A 166 -6.21 -21.14 13.26
CA ALA A 166 -5.64 -21.94 12.16
C ALA A 166 -6.18 -21.56 10.75
N TYR A 167 -6.30 -20.27 10.44
CA TYR A 167 -6.75 -19.79 9.13
C TYR A 167 -5.62 -19.04 8.41
N PHE A 168 -5.67 -19.03 7.08
CA PHE A 168 -4.78 -18.19 6.28
C PHE A 168 -5.03 -16.72 6.65
N THR A 169 -3.95 -15.99 6.97
CA THR A 169 -4.04 -14.58 7.33
C THR A 169 -3.83 -13.68 6.13
N ASP A 170 -2.99 -14.12 5.18
CA ASP A 170 -2.53 -13.35 4.03
C ASP A 170 -2.48 -14.24 2.79
N LEU A 171 -2.79 -13.65 1.64
CA LEU A 171 -2.76 -14.26 0.32
C LEU A 171 -1.82 -13.42 -0.55
N VAL A 172 -0.97 -14.01 -1.38
CA VAL A 172 -0.15 -13.28 -2.36
C VAL A 172 -0.25 -14.04 -3.68
N LEU A 173 -0.37 -13.35 -4.80
CA LEU A 173 -0.56 -13.96 -6.12
C LEU A 173 0.58 -13.57 -7.05
N TRP A 174 1.19 -14.55 -7.72
CA TRP A 174 2.28 -14.29 -8.66
C TRP A 174 2.62 -15.52 -9.53
N ASP A 175 3.20 -15.29 -10.71
CA ASP A 175 3.83 -16.33 -11.53
C ASP A 175 5.25 -16.65 -10.98
N VAL A 176 5.37 -17.63 -10.06
CA VAL A 176 6.66 -17.91 -9.38
C VAL A 176 7.66 -18.59 -10.28
N ASP A 177 7.17 -19.45 -11.16
CA ASP A 177 8.01 -20.34 -11.96
C ASP A 177 8.20 -19.85 -13.41
N GLY A 178 7.55 -18.74 -13.77
CA GLY A 178 7.68 -18.07 -15.05
C GLY A 178 6.89 -18.75 -16.17
N ASP A 179 5.87 -19.56 -15.84
CA ASP A 179 5.04 -20.26 -16.80
C ASP A 179 3.87 -19.41 -17.36
N ARG A 180 3.73 -18.17 -16.86
CA ARG A 180 2.69 -17.19 -17.19
C ARG A 180 1.31 -17.57 -16.68
N ARG A 181 1.24 -18.32 -15.60
CA ARG A 181 0.04 -18.56 -14.83
C ARG A 181 0.28 -18.07 -13.42
N VAL A 182 -0.78 -17.57 -12.82
CA VAL A 182 -0.70 -17.06 -11.47
C VAL A 182 -0.70 -18.24 -10.50
N ASP A 183 0.33 -18.28 -9.67
CA ASP A 183 0.39 -19.08 -8.45
C ASP A 183 -0.14 -18.27 -7.27
N MET A 184 -0.48 -18.97 -6.19
CA MET A 184 -0.90 -18.33 -4.95
C MET A 184 -0.02 -18.76 -3.80
N GLY A 185 0.49 -17.82 -3.03
CA GLY A 185 1.01 -18.04 -1.69
C GLY A 185 -0.08 -17.76 -0.65
N ALA A 186 -0.18 -18.58 0.38
CA ALA A 186 -0.94 -18.25 1.57
C ALA A 186 -0.12 -18.51 2.84
N TYR A 187 -0.21 -17.59 3.79
CA TYR A 187 0.47 -17.70 5.08
C TYR A 187 -0.51 -18.17 6.16
N ASN A 188 -0.13 -19.22 6.90
CA ASN A 188 -0.87 -19.74 8.05
C ASN A 188 -0.18 -19.36 9.36
N SER A 189 -0.78 -18.43 10.10
CA SER A 189 -0.26 -17.95 11.39
C SER A 189 -0.14 -19.04 12.47
N GLY A 190 -0.94 -20.10 12.37
CA GLY A 190 -0.95 -21.20 13.32
C GLY A 190 0.19 -22.19 13.14
N SER A 191 0.53 -22.51 11.91
CA SER A 191 1.62 -23.44 11.57
C SER A 191 2.94 -22.73 11.25
N ASN A 192 2.93 -21.39 11.08
CA ASN A 192 4.03 -20.60 10.52
C ASN A 192 4.50 -21.13 9.16
N LEU A 193 3.56 -21.64 8.35
CA LEU A 193 3.85 -22.19 7.04
C LEU A 193 3.37 -21.23 5.95
N VAL A 194 4.25 -20.98 4.99
CA VAL A 194 3.90 -20.40 3.69
C VAL A 194 3.63 -21.57 2.77
N VAL A 195 2.44 -21.62 2.19
CA VAL A 195 2.02 -22.64 1.25
C VAL A 195 1.91 -21.99 -0.11
N LEU A 196 2.59 -22.55 -1.11
CA LEU A 196 2.44 -22.13 -2.50
C LEU A 196 1.45 -23.08 -3.19
N PHE A 197 0.63 -22.53 -4.07
CA PHE A 197 -0.37 -23.24 -4.84
C PHE A 197 -0.13 -22.97 -6.31
N GLU A 198 0.15 -24.02 -7.06
CA GLU A 198 0.21 -23.98 -8.52
C GLU A 198 -1.12 -24.47 -9.08
N ARG A 199 -1.65 -23.78 -10.09
CA ARG A 199 -2.85 -24.23 -10.79
C ARG A 199 -2.54 -25.36 -11.77
N VAL A 200 -3.10 -26.54 -11.52
CA VAL A 200 -2.97 -27.72 -12.38
C VAL A 200 -4.34 -28.09 -12.97
N GLY A 201 -4.75 -27.37 -14.02
CA GLY A 201 -6.09 -27.49 -14.60
C GLY A 201 -7.14 -26.90 -13.64
N ASP A 202 -8.17 -27.69 -13.29
CA ASP A 202 -9.23 -27.28 -12.37
C ASP A 202 -8.90 -27.61 -10.89
N SER A 203 -7.62 -27.82 -10.57
CA SER A 203 -7.15 -28.27 -9.26
C SER A 203 -5.92 -27.50 -8.82
N ILE A 204 -5.69 -27.44 -7.52
CA ILE A 204 -4.47 -26.85 -6.94
C ILE A 204 -3.45 -27.95 -6.60
N ALA A 205 -2.19 -27.71 -6.94
CA ALA A 205 -1.06 -28.47 -6.42
C ALA A 205 -0.42 -27.71 -5.26
N VAL A 206 -0.29 -28.38 -4.12
CA VAL A 206 0.37 -27.81 -2.94
C VAL A 206 1.87 -27.99 -3.08
N ILE A 207 2.58 -26.86 -3.02
CA ILE A 207 4.03 -26.80 -2.97
C ILE A 207 4.40 -26.33 -1.56
N GLU A 208 5.03 -27.22 -0.80
CA GLU A 208 5.66 -26.88 0.48
C GLU A 208 7.13 -26.52 0.20
N PRO A 209 7.50 -25.23 0.16
CA PRO A 209 8.87 -24.82 -0.09
C PRO A 209 9.81 -25.21 1.06
N ASP A 210 10.98 -25.75 0.72
CA ASP A 210 12.09 -25.90 1.66
C ASP A 210 12.95 -24.64 1.63
N PHE A 211 12.76 -23.77 2.62
CA PHE A 211 13.50 -22.52 2.75
C PHE A 211 14.96 -22.68 3.21
N GLY A 212 15.43 -23.91 3.47
CA GLY A 212 16.80 -24.16 3.90
C GLY A 212 17.14 -23.66 5.32
N VAL A 213 16.14 -23.17 6.07
CA VAL A 213 16.26 -22.69 7.46
C VAL A 213 15.50 -23.59 8.45
N PRO A 214 15.82 -23.60 9.75
CA PRO A 214 15.03 -24.32 10.75
C PRO A 214 13.59 -23.79 10.85
N LEU A 215 12.60 -24.64 11.18
CA LEU A 215 11.18 -24.22 11.37
C LEU A 215 10.99 -23.03 12.33
N SER A 216 11.87 -22.87 13.33
CA SER A 216 11.82 -21.72 14.24
C SER A 216 12.15 -20.39 13.57
N GLU A 217 12.82 -20.44 12.43
CA GLU A 217 13.29 -19.32 11.61
C GLU A 217 12.54 -19.25 10.28
N TYR A 218 11.48 -20.05 10.10
CA TYR A 218 10.67 -19.99 8.88
C TYR A 218 10.13 -18.57 8.65
N PRO A 219 10.13 -18.08 7.40
CA PRO A 219 9.50 -16.83 7.01
C PRO A 219 8.03 -16.76 7.47
N ARG A 220 7.58 -15.57 7.85
CA ARG A 220 6.22 -15.32 8.36
C ARG A 220 5.60 -14.11 7.67
N GLU A 221 4.30 -14.15 7.45
CA GLU A 221 3.53 -13.01 6.91
C GLU A 221 4.19 -12.51 5.61
N CYS A 222 4.13 -13.33 4.56
CA CYS A 222 4.66 -12.95 3.25
C CYS A 222 3.70 -12.03 2.54
N THR A 223 4.20 -10.85 2.14
CA THR A 223 3.36 -9.73 1.72
C THR A 223 3.54 -9.36 0.26
N PHE A 224 4.73 -9.61 -0.32
CA PHE A 224 4.99 -9.26 -1.72
C PHE A 224 6.05 -10.11 -2.41
N VAL A 225 6.01 -10.05 -3.74
CA VAL A 225 7.07 -10.54 -4.62
C VAL A 225 7.70 -9.44 -5.46
N ALA A 226 9.02 -9.47 -5.59
CA ALA A 226 9.78 -8.53 -6.40
C ALA A 226 11.12 -9.10 -6.82
N ASP A 227 11.66 -8.70 -7.97
CA ASP A 227 13.04 -9.00 -8.36
C ASP A 227 13.96 -8.01 -7.64
N LEU A 228 14.42 -8.38 -6.44
CA LEU A 228 15.20 -7.52 -5.55
C LEU A 228 16.71 -7.61 -5.81
N ASP A 229 17.20 -8.60 -6.57
CA ASP A 229 18.62 -8.71 -6.91
C ASP A 229 18.93 -8.51 -8.41
N GLY A 230 17.91 -8.29 -9.23
CA GLY A 230 18.01 -8.00 -10.65
C GLY A 230 18.38 -9.22 -11.49
N ASP A 231 18.16 -10.44 -10.99
CA ASP A 231 18.50 -11.67 -11.69
C ASP A 231 17.39 -12.20 -12.62
N SER A 232 16.28 -11.45 -12.74
CA SER A 232 15.08 -11.78 -13.50
C SER A 232 14.25 -12.93 -12.93
N HIS A 233 14.45 -13.28 -11.65
CA HIS A 233 13.58 -14.17 -10.89
C HIS A 233 12.90 -13.39 -9.75
N LEU A 234 11.63 -13.70 -9.50
CA LEU A 234 10.89 -13.05 -8.42
C LEU A 234 11.34 -13.60 -7.06
N ASP A 235 11.66 -12.69 -6.14
CA ASP A 235 11.94 -12.95 -4.74
C ASP A 235 10.68 -12.77 -3.90
N LEU A 236 10.52 -13.54 -2.83
CA LEU A 236 9.41 -13.43 -1.90
C LEU A 236 9.86 -12.73 -0.62
N PHE A 237 9.21 -11.62 -0.27
CA PHE A 237 9.46 -10.91 0.98
C PHE A 237 8.43 -11.28 2.05
N CYS A 238 8.93 -11.57 3.25
CA CYS A 238 8.13 -11.94 4.40
C CYS A 238 8.35 -10.97 5.55
N ALA A 239 7.34 -10.12 5.78
CA ALA A 239 7.39 -9.00 6.71
C ALA A 239 7.54 -9.48 8.15
N GLY A 240 6.83 -10.54 8.56
CA GLY A 240 6.75 -11.00 9.95
C GLY A 240 8.11 -11.29 10.62
N ASN A 241 9.15 -11.56 9.85
CA ASN A 241 10.54 -11.60 10.32
C ASN A 241 11.54 -10.89 9.40
N GLU A 242 11.05 -10.08 8.47
CA GLU A 242 11.80 -9.30 7.46
C GLU A 242 12.84 -10.14 6.72
N THR A 243 12.32 -11.19 6.08
CA THR A 243 13.14 -12.17 5.36
C THR A 243 12.81 -12.15 3.88
N ILE A 244 13.86 -12.02 3.06
CA ILE A 244 13.80 -12.24 1.62
C ILE A 244 14.10 -13.71 1.34
N ILE A 245 13.27 -14.36 0.53
CA ILE A 245 13.53 -15.68 -0.05
C ILE A 245 13.85 -15.46 -1.52
N TRP A 246 15.08 -15.80 -1.92
CA TRP A 246 15.57 -15.52 -3.27
C TRP A 246 14.92 -16.43 -4.31
N GLY A 247 14.56 -15.89 -5.47
CA GLY A 247 14.08 -16.60 -6.64
C GLY A 247 15.17 -17.38 -7.38
N ASN A 248 14.75 -18.24 -8.30
CA ASN A 248 15.58 -18.89 -9.31
C ASN A 248 14.71 -19.41 -10.48
N ALA A 249 15.34 -20.01 -11.49
CA ALA A 249 14.68 -20.52 -12.69
C ALA A 249 13.62 -21.63 -12.48
N GLY A 250 13.41 -22.14 -11.28
CA GLY A 250 12.34 -23.09 -10.94
C GLY A 250 11.44 -22.61 -9.80
N GLY A 251 11.34 -21.30 -9.59
CA GLY A 251 10.61 -20.67 -8.51
C GLY A 251 11.51 -20.29 -7.33
N LEU A 252 10.99 -20.34 -6.11
CA LEU A 252 11.76 -19.95 -4.93
C LEU A 252 12.97 -20.87 -4.68
N SER A 253 14.07 -20.28 -4.26
CA SER A 253 15.27 -21.00 -3.82
C SER A 253 15.21 -21.36 -2.33
N ASN A 254 16.19 -22.15 -1.88
CA ASN A 254 16.41 -22.43 -0.47
C ASN A 254 17.38 -21.43 0.19
N GLN A 255 17.57 -20.25 -0.41
CA GLN A 255 18.38 -19.18 0.14
C GLN A 255 17.46 -18.10 0.71
N ALA A 256 17.61 -17.83 2.00
CA ALA A 256 16.90 -16.78 2.69
C ALA A 256 17.90 -15.78 3.29
N GLN A 257 17.54 -14.49 3.27
CA GLN A 257 18.29 -13.40 3.89
C GLN A 257 17.39 -12.61 4.80
N ARG A 258 17.80 -12.46 6.06
CA ARG A 258 17.11 -11.61 7.02
C ARG A 258 17.69 -10.21 7.01
N LEU A 259 16.83 -9.19 6.93
CA LEU A 259 17.26 -7.78 6.91
C LEU A 259 17.48 -7.20 8.31
N THR A 260 16.92 -7.81 9.36
CA THR A 260 17.08 -7.38 10.75
C THR A 260 17.53 -8.50 11.67
N GLU A 261 18.46 -8.21 12.59
CA GLU A 261 18.85 -9.17 13.64
C GLU A 261 18.09 -8.94 14.97
N ASN A 262 17.55 -7.74 15.20
CA ASN A 262 17.30 -7.24 16.57
C ASN A 262 16.03 -6.40 16.75
N TYR A 263 14.90 -6.78 16.18
CA TYR A 263 13.60 -6.25 16.61
C TYR A 263 12.54 -7.35 16.46
N PRO A 264 11.54 -7.40 17.35
CA PRO A 264 10.22 -7.59 16.79
C PRO A 264 9.28 -6.59 17.40
N PRO A 265 8.64 -5.83 16.54
CA PRO A 265 7.24 -5.59 16.71
C PRO A 265 6.53 -6.24 15.54
N ALA A 266 5.21 -6.22 15.54
CA ALA A 266 4.40 -6.95 14.58
C ALA A 266 4.32 -6.11 13.30
N PRO A 267 5.17 -6.35 12.28
CA PRO A 267 4.96 -5.66 11.02
C PRO A 267 3.62 -6.11 10.46
N ILE A 268 2.88 -5.18 9.89
CA ILE A 268 1.51 -5.47 9.45
C ILE A 268 1.38 -5.38 7.94
N GLY A 269 2.42 -4.90 7.25
CA GLY A 269 2.51 -4.78 5.80
C GLY A 269 3.93 -4.47 5.34
N ALA A 270 4.21 -4.70 4.06
CA ALA A 270 5.44 -4.24 3.41
C ALA A 270 5.23 -4.12 1.89
N GLN A 271 5.97 -3.21 1.24
CA GLN A 271 5.87 -2.91 -0.19
C GLN A 271 7.25 -2.69 -0.83
N PRO A 272 7.47 -3.13 -2.08
CA PRO A 272 8.62 -2.79 -2.88
C PRO A 272 8.42 -1.42 -3.55
N TRP A 273 9.41 -0.55 -3.48
CA TRP A 273 9.42 0.73 -4.20
C TRP A 273 10.85 1.24 -4.34
N ASP A 274 11.18 1.98 -5.40
CA ASP A 274 12.49 2.64 -5.55
C ASP A 274 12.43 4.00 -4.83
N VAL A 275 12.82 4.02 -3.55
CA VAL A 275 12.67 5.17 -2.65
C VAL A 275 13.78 6.19 -2.88
N ASP A 276 15.00 5.72 -3.11
CA ASP A 276 16.16 6.59 -3.29
C ASP A 276 16.39 7.02 -4.76
N GLN A 277 15.53 6.55 -5.67
CA GLN A 277 15.55 6.82 -7.10
C GLN A 277 16.90 6.42 -7.73
N ASP A 278 17.48 5.28 -7.33
CA ASP A 278 18.73 4.79 -7.92
C ASP A 278 18.51 3.74 -9.03
N GLY A 279 17.26 3.31 -9.25
CA GLY A 279 16.89 2.29 -10.21
C GLY A 279 16.94 0.85 -9.68
N LEU A 280 17.27 0.63 -8.41
CA LEU A 280 17.11 -0.64 -7.71
C LEU A 280 15.81 -0.63 -6.89
N MET A 281 15.26 -1.83 -6.64
CA MET A 281 14.04 -1.95 -5.85
C MET A 281 14.37 -1.99 -4.36
N ASP A 282 13.81 -1.07 -3.58
CA ASP A 282 13.92 -1.02 -2.11
C ASP A 282 12.74 -1.72 -1.43
N VAL A 283 12.80 -1.81 -0.10
CA VAL A 283 11.74 -2.43 0.71
C VAL A 283 11.27 -1.50 1.81
N LEU A 284 9.98 -1.16 1.81
CA LEU A 284 9.29 -0.45 2.88
C LEU A 284 8.53 -1.45 3.74
N VAL A 285 8.67 -1.36 5.07
CA VAL A 285 7.99 -2.20 6.06
C VAL A 285 7.19 -1.32 7.00
N PHE A 286 5.90 -1.61 7.14
CA PHE A 286 4.97 -0.90 8.01
C PHE A 286 4.78 -1.66 9.31
N ASP A 287 4.83 -0.92 10.42
CA ASP A 287 4.81 -1.52 11.75
C ASP A 287 3.55 -1.16 12.54
N PHE A 288 3.20 -2.06 13.45
CA PHE A 288 2.09 -1.89 14.38
C PHE A 288 2.60 -1.51 15.77
N GLY A 289 2.00 -0.46 16.35
CA GLY A 289 2.21 -0.03 17.73
C GLY A 289 3.14 1.17 17.87
N ASN A 290 3.97 1.21 18.92
CA ASN A 290 4.89 2.33 19.18
C ASN A 290 6.24 2.15 18.46
N ASN A 291 6.23 1.53 17.29
CA ASN A 291 7.43 1.26 16.50
C ASN A 291 7.40 2.12 15.23
N HIS A 292 8.50 2.10 14.52
CA HIS A 292 8.72 2.95 13.36
C HIS A 292 8.70 2.11 12.08
N ASN A 293 8.20 2.70 11.00
CA ASN A 293 8.38 2.14 9.67
C ASN A 293 9.87 1.92 9.37
N ARG A 294 10.16 0.94 8.51
CA ARG A 294 11.52 0.63 8.06
C ARG A 294 11.63 0.76 6.55
N VAL A 295 12.68 1.43 6.08
CA VAL A 295 13.02 1.63 4.67
C VAL A 295 14.39 1.02 4.45
N TYR A 296 14.43 -0.10 3.74
CA TYR A 296 15.64 -0.81 3.39
C TYR A 296 16.05 -0.49 1.96
N ILE A 297 17.09 0.33 1.82
CA ILE A 297 17.65 0.72 0.54
C ILE A 297 18.55 -0.38 0.00
N ASN A 298 18.29 -0.78 -1.23
CA ASN A 298 19.02 -1.81 -1.95
C ASN A 298 20.30 -1.24 -2.53
N GLN A 299 21.44 -1.74 -2.05
CA GLN A 299 22.76 -1.29 -2.48
C GLN A 299 23.27 -2.09 -3.70
N GLY A 300 22.46 -3.02 -4.20
CA GLY A 300 22.86 -4.03 -5.17
C GLY A 300 23.57 -5.20 -4.51
N ASN A 301 23.83 -6.27 -5.27
CA ASN A 301 24.56 -7.45 -4.79
C ASN A 301 23.98 -8.06 -3.50
N ARG A 302 22.64 -8.02 -3.36
CA ARG A 302 21.87 -8.48 -2.19
C ARG A 302 22.26 -7.79 -0.87
N GLN A 303 22.78 -6.56 -0.93
CA GLN A 303 23.08 -5.74 0.24
C GLN A 303 21.97 -4.71 0.46
N PHE A 304 21.53 -4.56 1.71
CA PHE A 304 20.48 -3.61 2.09
C PHE A 304 20.93 -2.80 3.30
N ILE A 305 20.57 -1.53 3.32
CA ILE A 305 20.80 -0.62 4.45
C ILE A 305 19.49 -0.01 4.92
N GLU A 306 19.24 0.00 6.23
CA GLU A 306 18.04 0.62 6.80
C GLU A 306 18.26 2.12 6.97
N TRP A 307 17.48 2.94 6.27
CA TRP A 307 17.63 4.40 6.16
C TRP A 307 16.34 5.19 6.40
N SER A 308 15.39 4.66 7.15
CA SER A 308 14.11 5.35 7.44
C SER A 308 14.33 6.72 8.06
N LYS A 309 15.27 6.82 9.00
CA LYS A 309 15.66 8.09 9.65
C LYS A 309 16.39 9.05 8.74
N ARG A 310 17.03 8.55 7.67
CA ARG A 310 17.69 9.43 6.70
C ARG A 310 16.63 10.17 5.89
N PHE A 311 15.55 9.50 5.54
CA PHE A 311 14.44 10.06 4.75
C PHE A 311 13.33 10.68 5.60
N ASP A 312 13.48 10.73 6.93
CA ASP A 312 12.40 11.11 7.87
C ASP A 312 11.09 10.31 7.67
N LEU A 313 11.22 9.08 7.16
CA LEU A 313 10.14 8.11 6.96
C LEU A 313 10.04 7.11 8.12
N ASP A 314 10.79 7.30 9.22
CA ASP A 314 10.68 6.49 10.45
C ASP A 314 9.45 6.87 11.28
N ASP A 315 8.28 6.98 10.63
CA ASP A 315 7.04 7.43 11.26
C ASP A 315 6.64 6.50 12.43
N PRO A 316 6.59 7.01 13.68
CA PRO A 316 6.17 6.23 14.85
C PRO A 316 4.64 6.12 14.91
N SER A 317 4.04 5.00 14.51
CA SER A 317 2.60 4.76 14.67
C SER A 317 2.18 3.40 14.11
N MET A 318 0.87 3.10 14.15
CA MET A 318 0.24 1.91 13.57
C MET A 318 -0.01 2.10 12.07
N ASN A 319 1.03 2.06 11.25
CA ASN A 319 0.89 2.15 9.79
C ASN A 319 0.48 0.79 9.23
N PHE A 320 -0.60 0.75 8.45
CA PHE A 320 -1.06 -0.47 7.77
C PHE A 320 -0.37 -0.66 6.43
N ILE A 321 -0.34 0.40 5.63
CA ILE A 321 0.15 0.39 4.25
C ILE A 321 0.47 1.82 3.79
N SER A 322 1.19 1.96 2.67
CA SER A 322 1.23 3.20 1.89
C SER A 322 0.50 3.06 0.56
N CYS A 323 -0.08 4.15 0.10
CA CYS A 323 -0.48 4.32 -1.30
C CYS A 323 0.54 5.24 -1.96
N MET A 324 1.11 4.82 -3.09
CA MET A 324 2.21 5.52 -3.74
C MET A 324 1.88 5.84 -5.19
N ALA A 325 1.90 7.11 -5.55
CA ALA A 325 1.70 7.57 -6.92
C ALA A 325 2.28 8.95 -7.17
N ASP A 326 2.53 9.29 -8.43
CA ASP A 326 2.86 10.65 -8.85
C ASP A 326 1.57 11.46 -9.13
N PHE A 327 0.97 12.04 -8.09
CA PHE A 327 -0.27 12.84 -8.22
C PHE A 327 -0.02 14.21 -8.86
N THR A 328 1.20 14.74 -8.79
CA THR A 328 1.61 16.03 -9.39
C THR A 328 2.11 15.94 -10.81
N GLN A 329 2.32 14.73 -11.32
CA GLN A 329 2.84 14.46 -12.66
C GLN A 329 4.22 15.10 -12.90
N ASP A 330 5.03 15.21 -11.85
CA ASP A 330 6.37 15.82 -11.89
C ASP A 330 7.51 14.79 -11.87
N GLY A 331 7.18 13.50 -11.85
CA GLY A 331 8.12 12.38 -11.80
C GLY A 331 8.58 12.02 -10.38
N SER A 332 8.06 12.71 -9.38
CA SER A 332 8.27 12.40 -7.96
C SER A 332 7.05 11.67 -7.41
N TYR A 333 7.29 10.70 -6.52
CA TYR A 333 6.20 9.93 -5.92
C TYR A 333 5.75 10.55 -4.59
N ASP A 334 4.45 10.54 -4.39
CA ASP A 334 3.80 10.82 -3.12
C ASP A 334 3.52 9.52 -2.38
N TYR A 335 3.71 9.54 -1.06
CA TYR A 335 3.57 8.38 -0.18
C TYR A 335 2.52 8.68 0.88
N HIS A 336 1.34 8.09 0.75
CA HIS A 336 0.25 8.23 1.72
C HIS A 336 0.26 7.08 2.72
N PHE A 337 0.83 7.31 3.90
CA PHE A 337 0.85 6.36 5.01
C PHE A 337 -0.49 6.36 5.75
N LEU A 338 -1.14 5.20 5.70
CA LEU A 338 -2.45 4.94 6.31
C LEU A 338 -2.28 4.35 7.69
N LYS A 339 -2.88 4.99 8.69
CA LYS A 339 -2.67 4.69 10.11
C LYS A 339 -3.96 4.34 10.82
N ASP A 340 -3.85 3.44 11.80
CA ASP A 340 -4.93 3.20 12.75
C ASP A 340 -5.08 4.40 13.71
N GLY A 341 -6.20 5.12 13.64
CA GLY A 341 -6.55 6.21 14.55
C GLY A 341 -6.78 5.80 16.01
N PHE A 342 -6.87 4.50 16.32
CA PHE A 342 -7.39 4.03 17.60
C PHE A 342 -6.40 4.18 18.78
N GLY A 343 -6.65 5.15 19.67
CA GLY A 343 -6.12 5.16 21.03
C GLY A 343 -4.67 5.64 21.28
N HIS A 344 -3.91 6.07 20.26
CA HIS A 344 -2.58 6.68 20.46
C HIS A 344 -2.53 8.17 20.08
N LYS A 345 -1.52 8.88 20.60
CA LYS A 345 -1.44 10.36 20.61
C LYS A 345 -0.90 10.98 19.31
N ASP A 346 -0.41 10.18 18.35
CA ASP A 346 0.20 10.64 17.09
C ASP A 346 -0.20 9.70 15.92
N ASN A 347 -1.51 9.53 15.73
CA ASN A 347 -2.09 8.50 14.84
C ASN A 347 -2.76 9.05 13.57
N ARG A 348 -2.49 10.29 13.17
CA ARG A 348 -3.08 10.84 11.93
C ARG A 348 -2.30 10.39 10.71
N ASN A 349 -3.04 10.06 9.65
CA ASN A 349 -2.48 9.69 8.35
C ASN A 349 -1.52 10.79 7.89
N ARG A 350 -0.46 10.39 7.18
CA ARG A 350 0.55 11.31 6.69
C ARG A 350 0.85 11.01 5.24
N GLY A 351 0.84 12.04 4.42
CA GLY A 351 1.37 12.00 3.07
C GLY A 351 2.69 12.74 2.99
N TYR A 352 3.69 12.08 2.42
CA TYR A 352 5.03 12.58 2.16
C TYR A 352 5.23 12.74 0.65
N ARG A 353 5.83 13.85 0.23
CA ARG A 353 6.14 14.15 -1.17
C ARG A 353 7.62 14.42 -1.30
N VAL A 354 8.22 13.92 -2.37
CA VAL A 354 9.57 14.35 -2.75
C VAL A 354 9.51 15.77 -3.32
N THR A 355 10.12 16.73 -2.64
CA THR A 355 10.08 18.16 -3.06
C THR A 355 11.36 18.62 -3.74
N GLU A 356 12.50 18.05 -3.37
CA GLU A 356 13.78 18.26 -4.03
C GLU A 356 14.71 17.06 -3.85
N ILE A 357 15.85 17.15 -4.52
CA ILE A 357 16.97 16.22 -4.36
C ILE A 357 18.05 16.95 -3.57
N ASP A 358 18.50 16.36 -2.48
CA ASP A 358 19.51 16.92 -1.58
C ASP A 358 20.90 16.99 -2.23
N GLU A 359 21.86 17.61 -1.53
CA GLU A 359 23.25 17.72 -1.98
C GLU A 359 23.95 16.35 -2.09
N GLU A 360 23.38 15.30 -1.49
CA GLU A 360 23.86 13.92 -1.53
C GLU A 360 23.25 13.08 -2.66
N GLY A 361 22.33 13.67 -3.44
CA GLY A 361 21.67 13.05 -4.58
C GLY A 361 20.44 12.21 -4.22
N TYR A 362 19.86 12.41 -3.04
CA TYR A 362 18.71 11.68 -2.54
C TYR A 362 17.45 12.54 -2.45
N PRO A 363 16.25 11.93 -2.55
CA PRO A 363 15.01 12.67 -2.36
C PRO A 363 14.82 13.16 -0.92
N GLU A 364 14.45 14.44 -0.78
CA GLU A 364 13.95 15.01 0.47
C GLU A 364 12.41 14.88 0.53
N PHE A 365 11.91 14.30 1.62
CA PHE A 365 10.49 14.05 1.83
C PHE A 365 9.85 15.13 2.73
N ASP A 366 8.93 15.90 2.18
CA ASP A 366 8.13 16.85 2.94
C ASP A 366 6.72 16.32 3.22
N LEU A 367 6.22 16.60 4.42
CA LEU A 367 4.81 16.37 4.77
C LEU A 367 3.92 17.35 3.99
N PHE A 368 3.05 16.85 3.10
CA PHE A 368 2.27 17.69 2.16
C PHE A 368 0.75 17.52 2.27
N THR A 369 0.27 16.66 3.16
CA THR A 369 -1.16 16.30 3.30
C THR A 369 -1.96 17.34 4.09
N ALA A 370 -1.84 18.61 3.72
CA ALA A 370 -2.72 19.63 4.23
C ALA A 370 -4.06 19.56 3.48
N MET A 371 -5.13 19.25 4.18
CA MET A 371 -6.48 19.55 3.74
C MET A 371 -6.94 20.84 4.40
N ASN A 372 -7.73 21.66 3.70
CA ASN A 372 -8.45 22.73 4.37
C ASN A 372 -9.32 22.09 5.47
N ARG A 373 -9.16 22.51 6.73
CA ARG A 373 -9.89 21.93 7.88
C ARG A 373 -11.41 21.91 7.69
N ALA A 374 -11.96 22.85 6.91
CA ALA A 374 -13.38 22.88 6.61
C ALA A 374 -13.80 21.83 5.55
N CYS A 375 -12.84 21.28 4.82
CA CYS A 375 -12.96 20.21 3.82
C CYS A 375 -12.47 18.85 4.35
N ASP A 376 -11.95 18.81 5.58
CA ASP A 376 -11.54 17.59 6.29
C ASP A 376 -12.39 17.41 7.55
N PRO A 377 -13.72 17.18 7.40
CA PRO A 377 -14.61 16.98 8.53
C PRO A 377 -14.26 15.73 9.33
N MET A 378 -13.58 14.77 8.69
CA MET A 378 -13.12 13.52 9.29
C MET A 378 -11.75 13.61 9.96
N HIS A 379 -11.05 14.74 9.81
CA HIS A 379 -9.70 14.94 10.34
C HIS A 379 -8.72 13.85 9.88
N LEU A 380 -8.85 13.43 8.61
CA LEU A 380 -8.02 12.43 7.93
C LEU A 380 -6.54 12.81 8.03
N PHE A 381 -6.23 14.11 7.94
CA PHE A 381 -4.87 14.62 8.00
C PHE A 381 -4.71 15.75 9.03
N GLU A 382 -3.48 16.20 9.23
CA GLU A 382 -3.21 17.34 10.10
C GLU A 382 -3.49 18.68 9.37
N PRO A 383 -4.33 19.57 9.91
CA PRO A 383 -4.30 20.97 9.54
C PRO A 383 -3.20 21.67 10.35
N ASP A 384 -2.14 22.11 9.67
CA ASP A 384 -1.22 23.19 10.08
C ASP A 384 -0.58 23.10 11.49
N GLY A 385 -0.08 21.93 11.92
CA GLY A 385 0.91 21.85 12.99
C GLY A 385 0.39 22.12 14.41
N GLY A 386 -0.70 21.45 14.80
CA GLY A 386 -1.08 21.32 16.21
C GLY A 386 -2.55 21.00 16.42
N CYS A 387 -2.82 19.92 17.15
CA CYS A 387 -4.14 19.66 17.71
C CYS A 387 -4.24 20.37 19.08
N ASP A 388 -5.28 21.18 19.29
CA ASP A 388 -5.66 21.63 20.64
C ASP A 388 -6.31 20.47 21.42
N ASP A 389 -6.28 20.54 22.76
CA ASP A 389 -6.73 19.51 23.74
C ASP A 389 -8.17 18.95 23.55
N ASP A 390 -8.95 19.47 22.60
CA ASP A 390 -10.34 19.08 22.29
C ASP A 390 -10.48 18.09 21.13
N CYS A 391 -9.38 17.57 20.57
CA CYS A 391 -9.41 16.55 19.50
C CYS A 391 -9.72 15.14 20.06
N GLN A 392 -10.86 15.00 20.74
CA GLN A 392 -11.40 13.69 21.10
C GLN A 392 -11.84 12.98 19.82
N GLN A 393 -11.05 11.97 19.43
CA GLN A 393 -11.25 10.98 18.36
C GLN A 393 -12.69 10.86 17.84
N GLU A 394 -12.89 11.26 16.59
CA GLU A 394 -13.85 10.56 15.72
C GLU A 394 -13.01 9.60 14.85
N ASP A 395 -13.31 8.32 15.04
CA ASP A 395 -12.72 7.07 14.54
C ASP A 395 -12.26 7.03 13.05
N ALA A 396 -11.25 7.81 12.63
CA ALA A 396 -10.61 7.64 11.31
C ALA A 396 -9.36 6.75 11.42
N GLY A 397 -9.40 5.53 10.89
CA GLY A 397 -8.32 4.56 10.80
C GLY A 397 -8.37 3.77 9.49
N PRO A 398 -7.85 4.33 8.39
CA PRO A 398 -7.86 3.66 7.11
C PRO A 398 -6.87 2.50 7.06
N MET A 399 -7.27 1.40 6.40
CA MET A 399 -6.52 0.13 6.37
C MET A 399 -6.11 -0.31 4.95
N GLY A 400 -6.64 0.34 3.93
CA GLY A 400 -6.36 0.11 2.52
C GLY A 400 -6.75 1.32 1.66
N CYS A 401 -6.35 1.26 0.40
CA CYS A 401 -6.62 2.29 -0.59
C CYS A 401 -6.60 1.76 -2.01
N SER A 402 -7.07 2.59 -2.93
CA SER A 402 -6.98 2.37 -4.37
C SER A 402 -6.74 3.68 -5.08
N ILE A 403 -5.98 3.66 -6.17
CA ILE A 403 -5.66 4.83 -6.97
C ILE A 403 -6.22 4.61 -8.37
N GLY A 404 -6.78 5.65 -8.98
CA GLY A 404 -7.34 5.56 -10.32
C GLY A 404 -7.87 6.90 -10.81
N ASP A 405 -7.82 7.12 -12.12
CA ASP A 405 -8.46 8.24 -12.81
C ASP A 405 -9.96 7.95 -12.91
N LEU A 406 -10.70 8.30 -11.84
CA LEU A 406 -12.09 7.89 -11.64
C LEU A 406 -13.03 8.65 -12.57
N ASP A 407 -12.76 9.95 -12.78
CA ASP A 407 -13.63 10.82 -13.59
C ASP A 407 -13.15 11.00 -15.04
N GLY A 408 -11.94 10.52 -15.37
CA GLY A 408 -11.40 10.57 -16.71
C GLY A 408 -10.78 11.88 -17.13
N ASP A 409 -10.46 12.76 -16.19
CA ASP A 409 -9.85 14.04 -16.49
C ASP A 409 -8.32 13.97 -16.66
N GLY A 410 -7.73 12.80 -16.40
CA GLY A 410 -6.30 12.55 -16.48
C GLY A 410 -5.55 12.89 -15.20
N SER A 411 -6.22 13.21 -14.11
CA SER A 411 -5.70 13.27 -12.75
C SER A 411 -5.99 11.93 -12.05
N LEU A 412 -5.24 11.63 -10.98
CA LEU A 412 -5.49 10.42 -10.20
C LEU A 412 -6.28 10.79 -8.95
N GLU A 413 -7.37 10.07 -8.69
CA GLU A 413 -8.04 10.05 -7.41
C GLU A 413 -7.47 8.92 -6.54
N ILE A 414 -7.60 9.11 -5.22
CA ILE A 414 -7.30 8.09 -4.24
C ILE A 414 -8.52 7.82 -3.36
N PHE A 415 -8.91 6.56 -3.28
CA PHE A 415 -9.92 6.08 -2.36
C PHE A 415 -9.27 5.56 -1.08
N TYR A 416 -9.83 5.93 0.08
CA TYR A 416 -9.48 5.37 1.38
C TYR A 416 -10.64 4.58 1.98
N THR A 417 -10.34 3.34 2.36
CA THR A 417 -11.22 2.55 3.23
C THR A 417 -11.27 3.21 4.60
N GLU A 418 -12.44 3.42 5.19
CA GLU A 418 -12.52 4.08 6.50
C GLU A 418 -13.52 3.39 7.43
N THR A 419 -13.36 3.61 8.73
CA THR A 419 -14.36 3.25 9.73
C THR A 419 -15.45 4.32 9.68
N ARG A 420 -16.64 3.94 9.19
CA ARG A 420 -17.88 4.76 9.07
C ARG A 420 -18.00 5.66 7.84
N TYR A 421 -16.93 6.37 7.44
CA TYR A 421 -17.01 7.40 6.39
C TYR A 421 -15.86 7.31 5.39
N ASP A 422 -16.04 6.48 4.35
CA ASP A 422 -15.06 6.38 3.27
C ASP A 422 -14.84 7.72 2.56
N SER A 423 -13.68 7.85 1.92
CA SER A 423 -13.29 9.11 1.28
C SER A 423 -12.68 8.86 -0.08
N VAL A 424 -13.09 9.65 -1.07
CA VAL A 424 -12.41 9.78 -2.36
C VAL A 424 -11.74 11.14 -2.37
N LEU A 425 -10.41 11.16 -2.48
CA LEU A 425 -9.65 12.39 -2.51
C LEU A 425 -9.12 12.65 -3.92
N SER A 426 -9.24 13.90 -4.35
CA SER A 426 -8.62 14.41 -5.58
C SER A 426 -7.65 15.54 -5.22
N TYR A 427 -6.52 15.58 -5.93
CA TYR A 427 -5.47 16.58 -5.71
C TYR A 427 -5.72 17.81 -6.59
N ASP A 428 -5.86 18.99 -5.98
CA ASP A 428 -6.01 20.24 -6.72
C ASP A 428 -4.67 20.96 -6.86
N GLU A 429 -4.05 20.87 -8.03
CA GLU A 429 -2.77 21.53 -8.33
C GLU A 429 -2.80 23.05 -8.14
N GLU A 430 -3.94 23.73 -8.42
CA GLU A 430 -3.99 25.20 -8.34
C GLU A 430 -3.87 25.68 -6.89
N SER A 431 -4.50 24.96 -5.96
CA SER A 431 -4.43 25.28 -4.53
C SER A 431 -3.29 24.55 -3.80
N GLY A 432 -2.79 23.45 -4.37
CA GLY A 432 -1.85 22.54 -3.74
C GLY A 432 -2.44 21.72 -2.60
N LEU A 433 -3.77 21.60 -2.54
CA LEU A 433 -4.50 20.94 -1.44
C LEU A 433 -5.31 19.74 -1.94
N TRP A 434 -5.49 18.77 -1.05
CA TRP A 434 -6.41 17.66 -1.27
C TRP A 434 -7.86 18.07 -1.00
N LYS A 435 -8.78 17.54 -1.80
CA LYS A 435 -10.23 17.71 -1.66
C LYS A 435 -10.90 16.36 -1.52
N ASN A 436 -11.76 16.21 -0.53
CA ASN A 436 -12.65 15.07 -0.45
C ASN A 436 -13.86 15.31 -1.36
N ILE A 437 -14.00 14.48 -2.40
CA ILE A 437 -15.05 14.57 -3.41
C ILE A 437 -16.14 13.51 -3.22
N PHE A 438 -16.07 12.68 -2.16
CA PHE A 438 -17.03 11.59 -1.93
C PHE A 438 -18.50 12.07 -1.95
N ASP A 439 -18.81 13.14 -1.22
CA ASP A 439 -20.16 13.74 -1.17
C ASP A 439 -20.60 14.40 -2.49
N LEU A 440 -19.67 14.55 -3.44
CA LEU A 440 -19.95 15.10 -4.76
C LEU A 440 -20.28 14.01 -5.78
N ILE A 441 -19.95 12.75 -5.49
CA ILE A 441 -20.19 11.61 -6.37
C ILE A 441 -21.71 11.33 -6.43
N PRO A 442 -22.36 11.54 -7.58
CA PRO A 442 -23.77 11.26 -7.74
C PRO A 442 -24.07 9.76 -7.54
N GLY A 443 -25.15 9.47 -6.81
CA GLY A 443 -25.60 8.10 -6.60
C GLY A 443 -24.90 7.35 -5.46
N LEU A 444 -23.86 7.95 -4.87
CA LEU A 444 -23.15 7.41 -3.72
C LEU A 444 -23.53 8.13 -2.44
N SER A 445 -23.71 7.37 -1.36
CA SER A 445 -23.85 7.91 -0.02
C SER A 445 -23.06 7.07 0.98
N HIS A 446 -22.77 7.64 2.15
CA HIS A 446 -22.17 6.88 3.25
C HIS A 446 -23.07 5.75 3.76
N GLU A 447 -24.38 5.74 3.46
CA GLU A 447 -25.24 4.59 3.75
C GLU A 447 -25.00 3.43 2.78
N ASP A 448 -24.61 3.74 1.54
CA ASP A 448 -24.38 2.75 0.48
C ASP A 448 -23.04 2.01 0.65
N THR A 449 -22.04 2.68 1.24
CA THR A 449 -20.73 2.09 1.52
C THR A 449 -20.57 1.70 2.98
N GLY A 450 -21.00 2.55 3.91
CA GLY A 450 -20.60 2.47 5.31
C GLY A 450 -21.55 1.69 6.22
N LEU A 451 -22.69 1.18 5.74
CA LEU A 451 -23.69 0.52 6.58
C LEU A 451 -24.06 -0.90 6.13
N ASP A 452 -24.25 -1.80 7.10
CA ASP A 452 -24.87 -3.10 6.86
C ASP A 452 -26.40 -3.01 6.74
N TYR A 453 -27.05 -4.14 6.42
CA TYR A 453 -28.51 -4.24 6.31
C TYR A 453 -29.29 -3.96 7.61
N LEU A 454 -28.61 -3.82 8.75
CA LEU A 454 -29.18 -3.44 10.05
C LEU A 454 -28.88 -1.98 10.41
N GLY A 455 -28.23 -1.21 9.52
CA GLY A 455 -27.84 0.18 9.75
C GLY A 455 -26.65 0.33 10.70
N ARG A 456 -25.77 -0.67 10.78
CA ARG A 456 -24.54 -0.65 11.60
C ARG A 456 -23.34 -0.33 10.73
N PHE A 457 -22.38 0.42 11.27
CA PHE A 457 -21.18 0.80 10.54
C PHE A 457 -20.34 -0.40 10.11
N LEU A 458 -19.78 -0.31 8.91
CA LEU A 458 -18.78 -1.24 8.38
C LEU A 458 -17.37 -0.70 8.67
N GLU A 459 -16.45 -1.61 8.95
CA GLU A 459 -15.01 -1.37 8.96
C GLU A 459 -14.43 -1.97 7.66
N HIS A 460 -14.11 -1.11 6.70
CA HIS A 460 -13.47 -1.48 5.44
C HIS A 460 -11.98 -1.72 5.63
N TRP A 461 -11.47 -2.80 5.03
CA TRP A 461 -10.07 -3.23 5.16
C TRP A 461 -9.25 -3.04 3.90
N ASN A 462 -9.88 -3.22 2.75
CA ASN A 462 -9.21 -3.20 1.47
C ASN A 462 -10.14 -2.72 0.37
N SER A 463 -9.55 -2.21 -0.70
CA SER A 463 -10.27 -1.74 -1.87
C SER A 463 -9.48 -1.99 -3.15
N VAL A 464 -10.16 -2.04 -4.29
CA VAL A 464 -9.53 -1.99 -5.63
C VAL A 464 -10.39 -1.17 -6.58
N PHE A 465 -9.73 -0.35 -7.40
CA PHE A 465 -10.34 0.18 -8.62
C PHE A 465 -10.09 -0.79 -9.77
N TRP A 466 -11.16 -1.27 -10.41
CA TRP A 466 -11.09 -2.27 -11.46
C TRP A 466 -12.30 -2.12 -12.38
N ASP A 467 -12.09 -2.00 -13.68
CA ASP A 467 -13.18 -2.06 -14.69
C ASP A 467 -13.51 -3.54 -14.97
N PHE A 468 -14.45 -4.13 -14.22
CA PHE A 468 -14.72 -5.57 -14.25
C PHE A 468 -15.60 -6.03 -15.42
N ASP A 469 -16.28 -5.10 -16.10
CA ASP A 469 -17.13 -5.39 -17.25
C ASP A 469 -16.53 -4.89 -18.58
N HIS A 470 -15.42 -4.16 -18.52
CA HIS A 470 -14.69 -3.56 -19.63
C HIS A 470 -15.49 -2.48 -20.38
N ASP A 471 -16.33 -1.73 -19.68
CA ASP A 471 -17.12 -0.65 -20.27
C ASP A 471 -16.36 0.69 -20.39
N GLY A 472 -15.18 0.79 -19.76
CA GLY A 472 -14.29 1.94 -19.77
C GLY A 472 -14.39 2.84 -18.54
N PHE A 473 -15.21 2.49 -17.55
CA PHE A 473 -15.34 3.19 -16.27
C PHE A 473 -14.77 2.34 -15.14
N LEU A 474 -14.08 2.96 -14.18
CA LEU A 474 -13.52 2.23 -13.05
C LEU A 474 -14.63 1.87 -12.05
N ASP A 475 -14.71 0.59 -11.68
CA ASP A 475 -15.54 0.13 -10.57
C ASP A 475 -14.75 0.12 -9.27
N LEU A 476 -15.45 0.12 -8.13
CA LEU A 476 -14.84 0.04 -6.80
C LEU A 476 -15.36 -1.18 -6.04
N ILE A 477 -14.45 -2.07 -5.64
CA ILE A 477 -14.76 -3.21 -4.77
C ILE A 477 -14.05 -3.02 -3.43
N MET A 478 -14.74 -3.31 -2.33
CA MET A 478 -14.19 -3.17 -0.99
C MET A 478 -14.54 -4.35 -0.09
N THR A 479 -13.57 -4.82 0.69
CA THR A 479 -13.79 -5.83 1.73
C THR A 479 -14.00 -5.20 3.10
N SER A 480 -14.85 -5.85 3.90
CA SER A 480 -15.18 -5.43 5.26
C SER A 480 -14.93 -6.56 6.25
N GLY A 481 -14.42 -6.22 7.43
CA GLY A 481 -13.93 -7.21 8.40
C GLY A 481 -14.66 -7.24 9.73
N ASN A 482 -15.34 -6.16 10.11
CA ASN A 482 -15.87 -5.95 11.46
C ASN A 482 -17.03 -4.94 11.45
N ILE A 483 -17.78 -4.92 12.56
CA ILE A 483 -18.79 -3.91 12.87
C ILE A 483 -18.40 -3.25 14.21
N PRO A 484 -18.16 -1.92 14.26
CA PRO A 484 -17.71 -1.25 15.48
C PRO A 484 -18.67 -1.49 16.66
N GLY A 485 -18.13 -2.02 17.77
CA GLY A 485 -18.90 -2.32 18.98
C GLY A 485 -19.92 -3.46 18.87
N GLY A 486 -19.95 -4.19 17.75
CA GLY A 486 -20.81 -5.35 17.53
C GLY A 486 -20.22 -6.66 18.08
N THR A 487 -21.08 -7.67 18.28
CA THR A 487 -20.65 -9.07 18.52
C THR A 487 -20.51 -9.88 17.23
N THR A 488 -20.89 -9.31 16.08
CA THR A 488 -20.87 -9.94 14.76
C THR A 488 -19.68 -9.40 13.96
N ARG A 489 -18.78 -10.29 13.55
CA ARG A 489 -17.62 -10.02 12.70
C ARG A 489 -17.92 -10.25 11.22
N GLU A 490 -19.18 -10.06 10.83
CA GLU A 490 -19.69 -10.47 9.53
C GLU A 490 -20.23 -9.23 8.82
N ALA A 491 -19.58 -8.84 7.74
CA ALA A 491 -19.91 -7.69 6.90
C ALA A 491 -19.99 -8.10 5.42
N PRO A 492 -20.84 -7.45 4.62
CA PRO A 492 -20.90 -7.71 3.19
C PRO A 492 -19.66 -7.17 2.48
N ILE A 493 -19.39 -7.69 1.29
CA ILE A 493 -18.51 -7.05 0.31
C ILE A 493 -19.32 -5.94 -0.37
N VAL A 494 -18.72 -4.77 -0.54
CA VAL A 494 -19.33 -3.66 -1.26
C VAL A 494 -18.76 -3.64 -2.67
N VAL A 495 -19.64 -3.57 -3.66
CA VAL A 495 -19.27 -3.43 -5.08
C VAL A 495 -20.07 -2.28 -5.66
N LEU A 496 -19.36 -1.30 -6.19
CA LEU A 496 -19.90 -0.12 -6.85
C LEU A 496 -19.51 -0.15 -8.33
N HIS A 497 -20.50 -0.15 -9.21
CA HIS A 497 -20.31 -0.10 -10.67
C HIS A 497 -20.11 1.35 -11.10
N GLY A 498 -19.04 1.58 -11.87
CA GLY A 498 -18.69 2.82 -12.52
C GLY A 498 -19.72 3.22 -13.56
N GLN A 499 -19.90 4.52 -13.70
CA GLN A 499 -20.78 5.13 -14.66
C GLN A 499 -20.05 6.33 -15.28
N PRO A 500 -20.59 6.94 -16.36
CA PRO A 500 -20.02 8.16 -16.93
C PRO A 500 -19.74 9.25 -15.88
N GLY A 501 -18.59 9.92 -15.99
CA GLY A 501 -18.04 10.79 -14.95
C GLY A 501 -17.53 10.03 -13.72
N PRO A 502 -17.59 10.61 -12.51
CA PRO A 502 -17.18 9.97 -11.26
C PRO A 502 -18.30 9.12 -10.61
N ASP A 503 -19.43 8.92 -11.29
CA ASP A 503 -20.65 8.31 -10.75
C ASP A 503 -20.39 6.83 -10.36
N LEU A 504 -20.83 6.44 -9.17
CA LEU A 504 -20.69 5.08 -8.64
C LEU A 504 -22.03 4.55 -8.11
N VAL A 505 -22.41 3.32 -8.50
CA VAL A 505 -23.72 2.72 -8.13
C VAL A 505 -23.55 1.36 -7.46
N PRO A 506 -24.13 1.12 -6.27
CA PRO A 506 -24.05 -0.19 -5.62
C PRO A 506 -24.73 -1.30 -6.43
N VAL A 507 -24.00 -2.39 -6.70
CA VAL A 507 -24.48 -3.53 -7.53
C VAL A 507 -24.27 -4.91 -6.93
N GLN A 508 -23.54 -5.06 -5.81
CA GLN A 508 -23.11 -6.34 -5.23
C GLN A 508 -24.19 -7.44 -5.21
N ASN A 509 -25.41 -7.10 -4.78
CA ASN A 509 -26.54 -8.06 -4.71
C ASN A 509 -27.08 -8.45 -6.09
N SER A 510 -27.00 -7.55 -7.07
CA SER A 510 -27.52 -7.78 -8.42
C SER A 510 -26.61 -8.66 -9.27
N ILE A 511 -25.31 -8.67 -8.94
CA ILE A 511 -24.28 -9.43 -9.64
C ILE A 511 -23.80 -10.65 -8.87
N GLY A 512 -24.45 -11.03 -7.76
CA GLY A 512 -24.16 -12.29 -7.06
C GLY A 512 -22.96 -12.26 -6.10
N VAL A 513 -22.39 -11.09 -5.80
CA VAL A 513 -21.39 -10.93 -4.74
C VAL A 513 -22.10 -10.77 -3.40
N ASP A 514 -22.48 -11.90 -2.80
CA ASP A 514 -23.41 -11.97 -1.65
C ASP A 514 -22.82 -12.52 -0.36
N ALA A 515 -21.52 -12.88 -0.35
CA ALA A 515 -20.85 -13.37 0.84
C ALA A 515 -20.79 -12.30 1.93
N VAL A 516 -20.99 -12.77 3.16
CA VAL A 516 -20.88 -11.97 4.38
C VAL A 516 -19.86 -12.67 5.26
N GLY A 517 -18.88 -11.91 5.76
CA GLY A 517 -17.76 -12.47 6.50
C GLY A 517 -16.84 -11.38 7.06
N ALA A 518 -15.74 -11.82 7.68
CA ALA A 518 -14.63 -10.94 8.05
C ALA A 518 -13.58 -10.99 6.94
N PHE A 519 -13.73 -10.18 5.90
CA PHE A 519 -12.80 -10.15 4.77
C PHE A 519 -11.80 -8.99 4.95
N ARG A 520 -10.50 -9.30 4.87
CA ARG A 520 -9.42 -8.30 4.97
C ARG A 520 -8.51 -8.26 3.76
N SER A 521 -8.37 -9.39 3.09
CA SER A 521 -7.66 -9.53 1.83
C SER A 521 -8.66 -9.45 0.68
N LEU A 522 -8.29 -8.70 -0.35
CA LEU A 522 -9.00 -8.57 -1.62
C LEU A 522 -7.95 -8.74 -2.72
N LEU A 523 -8.26 -9.57 -3.71
CA LEU A 523 -7.37 -9.93 -4.81
C LEU A 523 -8.18 -10.08 -6.09
N VAL A 524 -7.64 -9.58 -7.21
CA VAL A 524 -8.27 -9.64 -8.54
C VAL A 524 -7.30 -10.26 -9.53
N VAL A 525 -7.65 -11.42 -10.08
CA VAL A 525 -6.74 -12.22 -10.92
C VAL A 525 -7.49 -13.08 -11.93
N ASP A 526 -6.99 -13.22 -13.16
CA ASP A 526 -7.51 -14.22 -14.12
C ASP A 526 -7.05 -15.63 -13.70
N TRP A 527 -7.69 -16.18 -12.66
CA TRP A 527 -7.29 -17.46 -12.08
C TRP A 527 -7.66 -18.60 -13.01
N ASP A 528 -8.83 -18.54 -13.65
CA ASP A 528 -9.34 -19.59 -14.50
C ASP A 528 -8.83 -19.54 -15.97
N GLY A 529 -8.15 -18.45 -16.35
CA GLY A 529 -7.43 -18.29 -17.61
C GLY A 529 -8.34 -18.09 -18.81
N ASP A 530 -9.60 -17.69 -18.60
CA ASP A 530 -10.56 -17.38 -19.66
C ASP A 530 -10.48 -15.92 -20.15
N GLY A 531 -9.73 -15.10 -19.42
CA GLY A 531 -9.33 -13.75 -19.80
C GLY A 531 -10.12 -12.65 -19.12
N ASP A 532 -11.13 -12.96 -18.31
CA ASP A 532 -11.65 -12.03 -17.30
C ASP A 532 -11.10 -12.37 -15.92
N ARG A 533 -10.98 -11.34 -15.08
CA ARG A 533 -10.39 -11.52 -13.75
C ARG A 533 -11.45 -11.94 -12.75
N ASP A 534 -11.06 -12.83 -11.86
CA ASP A 534 -11.81 -13.37 -10.74
C ASP A 534 -11.51 -12.61 -9.44
N LEU A 535 -12.45 -12.64 -8.51
CA LEU A 535 -12.36 -11.98 -7.21
C LEU A 535 -12.11 -13.00 -6.09
N PHE A 536 -10.97 -12.85 -5.43
CA PHE A 536 -10.60 -13.60 -4.23
C PHE A 536 -10.72 -12.70 -3.01
N VAL A 537 -11.48 -13.13 -2.02
CA VAL A 537 -11.58 -12.43 -0.74
C VAL A 537 -11.36 -13.41 0.42
N GLY A 538 -10.70 -12.93 1.47
CA GLY A 538 -10.37 -13.80 2.60
C GLY A 538 -9.58 -13.08 3.68
N GLY A 539 -8.96 -13.86 4.56
CA GLY A 539 -7.97 -13.37 5.51
C GLY A 539 -8.53 -12.99 6.88
N ASN A 540 -7.84 -13.52 7.90
CA ASN A 540 -7.86 -13.16 9.33
C ASN A 540 -8.71 -14.02 10.30
N PHE A 541 -8.01 -14.98 10.90
CA PHE A 541 -8.35 -15.79 12.09
C PHE A 541 -9.68 -16.57 12.09
N GLU A 542 -10.72 -16.16 11.38
CA GLU A 542 -12.08 -16.70 11.54
C GLU A 542 -12.88 -16.83 10.23
N GLN A 543 -12.35 -16.37 9.09
CA GLN A 543 -13.07 -16.40 7.80
C GLN A 543 -12.36 -17.29 6.77
N GLU A 544 -13.14 -18.16 6.13
CA GLU A 544 -12.72 -18.97 4.98
C GLU A 544 -12.47 -18.10 3.74
N ILE A 545 -11.55 -18.55 2.87
CA ILE A 545 -11.36 -17.93 1.55
C ILE A 545 -12.62 -18.15 0.71
N VAL A 546 -13.08 -17.09 0.06
CA VAL A 546 -14.20 -17.07 -0.88
C VAL A 546 -13.66 -16.67 -2.24
N VAL A 547 -14.07 -17.41 -3.27
CA VAL A 547 -13.65 -17.18 -4.65
C VAL A 547 -14.87 -16.97 -5.52
N TYR A 548 -14.87 -15.87 -6.26
CA TYR A 548 -15.86 -15.53 -7.25
C TYR A 548 -15.24 -15.57 -8.64
N THR A 549 -15.76 -16.43 -9.51
CA THR A 549 -15.45 -16.34 -10.93
C THR A 549 -16.26 -15.22 -11.55
N ASN A 550 -15.65 -14.43 -12.40
CA ASN A 550 -16.37 -13.42 -13.17
C ASN A 550 -17.12 -14.12 -14.33
N GLU A 551 -18.41 -13.85 -14.45
CA GLU A 551 -19.22 -14.33 -15.57
C GLU A 551 -20.12 -13.19 -16.08
N ILE A 552 -19.69 -11.95 -15.83
CA ILE A 552 -20.33 -10.77 -16.38
C ILE A 552 -20.01 -10.72 -17.87
N VAL A 553 -21.06 -10.51 -18.67
CA VAL A 553 -20.91 -10.34 -20.11
C VAL A 553 -20.16 -9.03 -20.34
N SER A 554 -18.94 -9.15 -20.84
CA SER A 554 -18.13 -7.97 -21.14
C SER A 554 -18.87 -6.99 -22.05
N ALA A 555 -18.91 -5.73 -21.63
CA ALA A 555 -19.53 -4.62 -22.31
C ALA A 555 -18.70 -4.09 -23.50
N GLY A 556 -17.48 -4.61 -23.69
CA GLY A 556 -16.55 -4.01 -24.62
C GLY A 556 -15.27 -4.78 -24.91
N ASN A 557 -14.38 -4.02 -25.52
CA ASN A 557 -13.02 -4.35 -25.87
C ASN A 557 -12.09 -4.00 -24.71
N ARG A 558 -10.89 -4.57 -24.69
CA ARG A 558 -9.90 -4.30 -23.64
C ARG A 558 -8.47 -4.41 -24.16
N ILE A 559 -7.52 -3.85 -23.41
CA ILE A 559 -6.07 -3.99 -23.61
C ILE A 559 -5.45 -4.47 -22.30
N LEU A 560 -4.64 -5.52 -22.37
CA LEU A 560 -3.86 -6.02 -21.23
C LEU A 560 -2.40 -5.57 -21.39
N VAL A 561 -1.87 -4.88 -20.39
CA VAL A 561 -0.53 -4.26 -20.42
C VAL A 561 0.36 -4.86 -19.32
N GLU A 562 1.56 -5.30 -19.71
CA GLU A 562 2.69 -5.64 -18.84
C GLU A 562 3.85 -4.68 -19.11
N LEU A 563 4.46 -4.15 -18.05
CA LEU A 563 5.66 -3.32 -18.14
C LEU A 563 6.89 -4.05 -17.59
N ARG A 564 8.05 -3.79 -18.19
CA ARG A 564 9.35 -4.30 -17.74
C ARG A 564 10.41 -3.22 -17.79
N GLY A 565 11.01 -2.92 -16.65
CA GLY A 565 12.12 -1.97 -16.53
C GLY A 565 13.43 -2.56 -17.05
N THR A 566 14.35 -1.69 -17.48
CA THR A 566 15.71 -2.09 -17.89
C THR A 566 16.78 -1.17 -17.31
N SER A 567 16.46 0.12 -17.20
CA SER A 567 17.27 1.13 -16.53
C SER A 567 16.73 1.43 -15.14
N SER A 568 15.41 1.44 -14.97
CA SER A 568 14.73 1.45 -13.68
C SER A 568 14.64 0.04 -13.05
N ASN A 569 13.96 -0.05 -11.91
CA ASN A 569 13.66 -1.33 -11.26
C ASN A 569 12.99 -2.33 -12.24
N PRO A 570 13.28 -3.65 -12.15
CA PRO A 570 12.89 -4.63 -13.18
C PRO A 570 11.38 -4.75 -13.43
N GLN A 571 10.57 -4.47 -12.40
CA GLN A 571 9.10 -4.52 -12.46
C GLN A 571 8.46 -3.21 -12.95
N ALA A 572 9.26 -2.18 -13.23
CA ALA A 572 8.81 -0.86 -13.65
C ALA A 572 7.83 -0.16 -12.69
N LEU A 573 7.83 -0.56 -11.39
CA LEU A 573 6.98 0.07 -10.37
C LEU A 573 7.27 1.57 -10.32
N GLY A 574 6.20 2.36 -10.28
CA GLY A 574 6.26 3.81 -10.41
C GLY A 574 5.94 4.34 -11.82
N SER A 575 5.94 3.51 -12.86
CA SER A 575 5.58 3.98 -14.22
C SER A 575 4.17 4.59 -14.29
N GLN A 576 3.99 5.60 -15.13
CA GLN A 576 2.71 6.25 -15.39
C GLN A 576 2.26 5.95 -16.81
N LEU A 577 0.99 5.61 -17.00
CA LEU A 577 0.42 5.37 -18.32
C LEU A 577 -0.72 6.35 -18.61
N LEU A 578 -0.72 6.95 -19.79
CA LEU A 578 -1.81 7.79 -20.29
C LEU A 578 -2.35 7.19 -21.59
N ALA A 579 -3.57 6.66 -21.54
CA ALA A 579 -4.27 6.07 -22.68
C ALA A 579 -5.22 7.11 -23.30
N THR A 580 -5.14 7.32 -24.62
CA THR A 580 -6.00 8.29 -25.32
C THR A 580 -6.65 7.73 -26.59
N LYS A 581 -7.94 8.05 -26.79
CA LYS A 581 -8.71 7.79 -28.02
C LYS A 581 -9.83 8.82 -28.20
N GLY A 582 -9.59 9.83 -29.04
CA GLY A 582 -10.56 10.91 -29.22
C GLY A 582 -10.83 11.67 -27.92
N GLU A 583 -12.01 11.47 -27.33
CA GLU A 583 -12.39 12.04 -26.02
C GLU A 583 -12.05 11.12 -24.84
N PHE A 584 -11.84 9.82 -25.08
CA PHE A 584 -11.39 8.88 -24.04
C PHE A 584 -9.97 9.23 -23.59
N LEU A 585 -9.83 9.40 -22.28
CA LEU A 585 -8.59 9.68 -21.56
C LEU A 585 -8.61 8.87 -20.26
N ARG A 586 -7.56 8.08 -20.01
CA ARG A 586 -7.39 7.38 -18.74
C ARG A 586 -5.92 7.39 -18.34
N ARG A 587 -5.66 7.80 -17.10
CA ARG A 587 -4.36 7.66 -16.45
C ARG A 587 -4.34 6.46 -15.51
N TYR A 588 -3.19 5.80 -15.44
CA TYR A 588 -2.95 4.67 -14.55
C TYR A 588 -1.58 4.79 -13.89
N GLN A 589 -1.50 4.42 -12.60
CA GLN A 589 -0.24 4.24 -11.88
C GLN A 589 0.14 2.76 -11.92
N TRP A 590 1.30 2.45 -12.50
CA TRP A 590 1.81 1.09 -12.49
C TRP A 590 2.25 0.70 -11.07
N GLY A 591 1.63 -0.35 -10.53
CA GLY A 591 1.89 -0.84 -9.19
C GLY A 591 0.95 -0.28 -8.12
N ASP A 592 -0.18 0.33 -8.44
CA ASP A 592 -1.12 0.87 -7.44
C ASP A 592 -1.97 -0.18 -6.68
N ASN A 593 -1.97 -1.44 -7.13
CA ASN A 593 -2.75 -2.53 -6.54
C ASN A 593 -2.07 -3.16 -5.32
N PHE A 594 -1.79 -2.34 -4.32
CA PHE A 594 -1.25 -2.79 -3.05
C PHE A 594 -2.29 -2.79 -1.94
N ALA A 595 -2.40 -3.94 -1.29
CA ALA A 595 -3.22 -4.17 -0.11
C ALA A 595 -2.31 -4.24 1.12
N SER A 596 -2.83 -3.94 2.33
CA SER A 596 -1.99 -3.85 3.55
C SER A 596 -1.16 -5.10 3.85
N ARG A 597 -1.46 -6.23 3.22
CA ARG A 597 -0.74 -7.51 3.38
C ARG A 597 -0.49 -8.27 2.08
N VAL A 598 -0.79 -7.67 0.94
CA VAL A 598 -0.85 -8.38 -0.35
C VAL A 598 -0.42 -7.46 -1.49
N ILE A 599 0.40 -7.98 -2.40
CA ILE A 599 0.65 -7.35 -3.70
C ILE A 599 0.01 -8.21 -4.77
N ASN A 600 -0.80 -7.57 -5.61
CA ASN A 600 -1.44 -8.21 -6.75
C ASN A 600 -0.47 -8.31 -7.93
N GLU A 601 -0.78 -9.19 -8.87
CA GLU A 601 -0.03 -9.29 -10.11
C GLU A 601 -0.05 -7.95 -10.86
N PRO A 602 1.10 -7.44 -11.33
CA PRO A 602 1.16 -6.17 -12.03
C PRO A 602 0.75 -6.41 -13.48
N PHE A 603 -0.55 -6.62 -13.72
CA PHE A 603 -1.16 -6.46 -15.03
C PHE A 603 -2.14 -5.32 -14.98
N LEU A 604 -1.99 -4.35 -15.88
CA LEU A 604 -2.95 -3.30 -16.07
C LEU A 604 -3.95 -3.72 -17.14
N GLU A 605 -5.23 -3.60 -16.82
CA GLU A 605 -6.32 -3.81 -17.76
C GLU A 605 -6.97 -2.48 -18.08
N ILE A 606 -6.98 -2.13 -19.36
CA ILE A 606 -7.62 -0.93 -19.88
C ILE A 606 -8.91 -1.39 -20.56
N GLY A 607 -10.04 -1.21 -19.89
CA GLY A 607 -11.34 -1.35 -20.53
C GLY A 607 -11.57 -0.24 -21.53
N MET A 608 -11.99 -0.62 -22.74
CA MET A 608 -12.12 0.28 -23.89
C MET A 608 -13.58 0.44 -24.32
N GLY A 609 -14.52 -0.23 -23.64
CA GLY A 609 -15.93 -0.24 -24.01
C GLY A 609 -16.09 -0.57 -25.51
N PRO A 610 -16.85 0.21 -26.29
CA PRO A 610 -17.05 -0.06 -27.71
C PRO A 610 -15.85 0.28 -28.61
N LEU A 611 -14.77 0.85 -28.10
CA LEU A 611 -13.62 1.30 -28.90
C LEU A 611 -12.78 0.10 -29.36
N GLU A 612 -12.47 0.02 -30.65
CA GLU A 612 -11.72 -1.11 -31.24
C GLU A 612 -10.19 -0.95 -31.12
N ASP A 613 -9.70 0.25 -30.83
CA ASP A 613 -8.29 0.59 -30.76
C ASP A 613 -8.04 1.88 -29.96
N LEU A 614 -6.83 1.99 -29.42
CA LEU A 614 -6.30 3.18 -28.75
C LEU A 614 -5.44 3.97 -29.74
N ASP A 615 -5.61 5.30 -29.80
CA ASP A 615 -4.82 6.15 -30.70
C ASP A 615 -3.37 6.22 -30.19
N GLU A 616 -3.20 6.43 -28.88
CA GLU A 616 -1.90 6.62 -28.24
C GLU A 616 -1.91 6.10 -26.80
N LEU A 617 -0.86 5.37 -26.43
CA LEU A 617 -0.47 5.08 -25.06
C LEU A 617 0.89 5.74 -24.81
N LEU A 618 0.93 6.69 -23.87
CA LEU A 618 2.17 7.26 -23.35
C LEU A 618 2.55 6.52 -22.07
N ILE A 619 3.78 6.04 -21.99
CA ILE A 619 4.36 5.37 -20.84
C ILE A 619 5.51 6.24 -20.35
N THR A 620 5.38 6.82 -19.16
CA THR A 620 6.48 7.50 -18.48
C THR A 620 7.12 6.53 -17.51
N TRP A 621 8.37 6.15 -17.78
CA TRP A 621 9.14 5.21 -16.97
C TRP A 621 9.73 5.90 -15.73
N PRO A 622 10.15 5.17 -14.69
CA PRO A 622 10.78 5.77 -13.49
C PRO A 622 12.08 6.52 -13.80
N THR A 623 12.73 6.24 -14.94
CA THR A 623 13.85 7.05 -15.45
C THR A 623 13.47 8.47 -15.88
N GLY A 624 12.17 8.77 -16.01
CA GLY A 624 11.64 9.96 -16.67
C GLY A 624 11.61 9.84 -18.20
N HIS A 625 12.05 8.71 -18.78
CA HIS A 625 11.90 8.50 -20.22
C HIS A 625 10.42 8.31 -20.57
N VAL A 626 9.96 8.99 -21.62
CA VAL A 626 8.60 8.84 -22.15
C VAL A 626 8.64 8.01 -23.42
N GLN A 627 7.92 6.89 -23.42
CA GLN A 627 7.69 6.04 -24.58
C GLN A 627 6.26 6.18 -25.08
N ARG A 628 6.10 6.43 -26.36
CA ARG A 628 4.83 6.57 -27.06
C ARG A 628 4.59 5.38 -27.98
N VAL A 629 3.43 4.75 -27.81
CA VAL A 629 2.95 3.66 -28.64
C VAL A 629 1.64 4.08 -29.31
N LEU A 630 1.50 3.85 -30.62
CA LEU A 630 0.37 4.34 -31.41
C LEU A 630 -0.43 3.19 -32.03
N ASN A 631 -1.75 3.40 -32.20
CA ASN A 631 -2.67 2.48 -32.88
C ASN A 631 -2.66 1.08 -32.27
N ILE A 632 -2.96 0.98 -30.97
CA ILE A 632 -2.96 -0.29 -30.24
C ILE A 632 -4.35 -0.94 -30.39
N PRO A 633 -4.47 -2.15 -30.96
CA PRO A 633 -5.76 -2.86 -31.02
C PRO A 633 -6.28 -3.21 -29.62
N ALA A 634 -7.58 -3.03 -29.40
CA ALA A 634 -8.26 -3.43 -28.17
C ALA A 634 -8.91 -4.81 -28.32
N ASP A 635 -8.13 -5.81 -28.71
CA ASP A 635 -8.63 -7.17 -28.99
C ASP A 635 -8.43 -8.16 -27.83
N GLY A 636 -8.09 -7.65 -26.64
CA GLY A 636 -7.76 -8.45 -25.45
C GLY A 636 -6.37 -9.09 -25.49
N SER A 637 -5.51 -8.72 -26.45
CA SER A 637 -4.13 -9.20 -26.47
C SER A 637 -3.34 -8.69 -25.26
N HIS A 638 -2.53 -9.57 -24.70
CA HIS A 638 -1.52 -9.22 -23.71
C HIS A 638 -0.28 -8.60 -24.38
N LEU A 639 0.00 -7.34 -24.03
CA LEU A 639 1.08 -6.52 -24.58
C LEU A 639 2.15 -6.27 -23.51
N LEU A 640 3.35 -6.82 -23.74
CA LEU A 640 4.54 -6.51 -22.97
C LEU A 640 5.27 -5.31 -23.58
N PHE A 641 5.42 -4.23 -22.82
CA PHE A 641 6.31 -3.12 -23.13
C PHE A 641 7.56 -3.20 -22.26
N THR A 642 8.72 -2.99 -22.88
CA THR A 642 10.02 -2.99 -22.19
C THR A 642 10.61 -1.60 -22.27
N GLU A 643 11.04 -1.08 -21.13
CA GLU A 643 11.73 0.19 -21.02
C GLU A 643 12.93 0.21 -21.97
N PRO A 644 13.09 1.23 -22.81
CA PRO A 644 14.32 1.45 -23.54
C PRO A 644 15.49 1.64 -22.56
N GLU A 645 16.55 0.84 -22.71
CA GLU A 645 17.73 0.92 -21.84
C GLU A 645 18.48 2.24 -22.07
N VAL A 646 18.14 3.26 -21.30
CA VAL A 646 18.67 4.62 -21.37
C VAL A 646 19.91 4.80 -20.51
N ILE A 647 20.04 4.02 -19.44
CA ILE A 647 21.18 3.99 -18.50
C ILE A 647 21.57 2.53 -18.26
N ARG A 648 22.88 2.25 -18.27
CA ARG A 648 23.43 0.96 -17.85
C ARG A 648 24.73 1.14 -17.07
N VAL A 649 24.86 0.43 -15.95
CA VAL A 649 26.07 0.41 -15.12
C VAL A 649 26.73 -0.96 -15.20
N GLU A 650 28.04 -1.00 -15.44
CA GLU A 650 28.82 -2.24 -15.61
C GLU A 650 30.02 -2.30 -14.65
N PRO A 651 30.08 -3.25 -13.70
CA PRO A 651 29.14 -4.37 -13.53
C PRO A 651 27.76 -3.96 -12.99
N ALA A 652 26.74 -4.76 -13.31
CA ALA A 652 25.36 -4.56 -12.84
C ALA A 652 25.23 -4.61 -11.30
N SER A 653 26.16 -5.28 -10.62
CA SER A 653 26.24 -5.26 -9.16
C SER A 653 26.48 -3.87 -8.59
N ARG A 654 26.98 -2.91 -9.36
CA ARG A 654 27.42 -1.56 -8.91
C ARG A 654 28.53 -1.55 -7.84
N HIS A 655 28.99 -2.72 -7.40
CA HIS A 655 30.12 -2.94 -6.50
C HIS A 655 31.41 -3.27 -7.27
N ILE A 656 32.50 -2.56 -6.97
CA ILE A 656 33.87 -2.89 -7.41
C ILE A 656 34.88 -2.67 -6.27
N ALA A 657 36.04 -3.31 -6.30
CA ALA A 657 37.04 -3.15 -5.24
C ALA A 657 37.68 -1.75 -5.20
N ALA A 658 37.84 -1.17 -4.01
CA ALA A 658 38.53 0.09 -3.74
C ALA A 658 40.07 -0.06 -3.79
N ASP A 659 40.62 -0.50 -4.92
CA ASP A 659 42.04 -0.84 -5.10
C ASP A 659 42.85 0.16 -5.94
N GLY A 660 42.25 1.29 -6.32
CA GLY A 660 42.87 2.30 -7.17
C GLY A 660 43.07 1.88 -8.64
N GLN A 661 42.63 0.69 -9.03
CA GLN A 661 42.91 0.08 -10.35
C GLN A 661 41.65 -0.36 -11.08
N SER A 662 40.69 -0.91 -10.35
CA SER A 662 39.39 -1.36 -10.83
C SER A 662 38.64 -0.22 -11.49
N THR A 663 37.81 -0.57 -12.46
CA THR A 663 37.08 0.40 -13.28
C THR A 663 35.67 -0.10 -13.52
N LEU A 664 34.71 0.82 -13.49
CA LEU A 664 33.34 0.58 -13.87
C LEU A 664 32.97 1.50 -15.04
N SER A 665 32.07 1.03 -15.90
CA SER A 665 31.57 1.78 -17.04
C SER A 665 30.12 2.17 -16.80
N ILE A 666 29.79 3.42 -17.09
CA ILE A 666 28.42 3.91 -17.13
C ILE A 666 28.15 4.24 -18.59
N LEU A 667 27.06 3.69 -19.10
CA LEU A 667 26.58 3.90 -20.45
C LEU A 667 25.24 4.62 -20.40
N ALA A 668 25.03 5.51 -21.36
CA ALA A 668 23.78 6.21 -21.53
C ALA A 668 23.43 6.30 -23.02
N GLN A 669 22.24 5.87 -23.38
CA GLN A 669 21.71 5.93 -24.74
C GLN A 669 20.44 6.77 -24.72
N PRO A 670 20.51 8.05 -25.12
CA PRO A 670 19.31 8.85 -25.35
C PRO A 670 18.40 8.17 -26.38
N MET A 671 17.11 8.10 -26.08
CA MET A 671 16.08 7.49 -26.94
C MET A 671 15.01 8.54 -27.25
N ASP A 672 14.46 8.51 -28.47
CA ASP A 672 13.25 9.26 -28.77
C ASP A 672 12.02 8.57 -28.15
N ASP A 673 10.88 9.25 -28.20
CA ASP A 673 9.62 8.73 -27.68
C ASP A 673 9.05 7.54 -28.49
N GLN A 674 9.74 7.05 -29.53
CA GLN A 674 9.41 5.78 -30.19
C GLN A 674 10.39 4.66 -29.80
N GLY A 675 11.30 4.92 -28.84
CA GLY A 675 12.34 3.99 -28.42
C GLY A 675 13.49 3.85 -29.41
N ASN A 676 13.66 4.79 -30.36
CA ASN A 676 14.81 4.76 -31.26
C ASN A 676 16.00 5.52 -30.66
N PRO A 677 17.23 5.00 -30.80
CA PRO A 677 18.44 5.70 -30.40
C PRO A 677 18.59 7.07 -31.05
N THR A 678 18.85 8.11 -30.24
CA THR A 678 19.24 9.44 -30.70
C THR A 678 20.74 9.67 -30.51
N HIS A 679 21.24 10.79 -31.04
CA HIS A 679 22.63 11.20 -30.94
C HIS A 679 22.85 12.41 -30.02
N GLN A 680 21.88 12.74 -29.16
CA GLN A 680 22.00 13.83 -28.18
C GLN A 680 23.25 13.66 -27.31
N ASN A 681 23.87 14.76 -26.90
CA ASN A 681 25.02 14.68 -26.00
C ASN A 681 24.55 14.29 -24.60
N VAL A 682 25.42 13.57 -23.89
CA VAL A 682 25.18 13.13 -22.52
C VAL A 682 26.29 13.69 -21.65
N ASP A 683 25.93 14.24 -20.51
CA ASP A 683 26.85 14.56 -19.44
C ASP A 683 26.75 13.53 -18.31
N PHE A 684 27.88 13.30 -17.66
CA PHE A 684 27.99 12.40 -16.51
C PHE A 684 28.67 13.18 -15.40
N GLU A 685 27.95 13.44 -14.31
CA GLU A 685 28.44 14.21 -13.19
C GLU A 685 28.46 13.34 -11.93
N VAL A 686 29.57 13.34 -11.19
CA VAL A 686 29.56 12.79 -9.84
C VAL A 686 28.95 13.87 -8.95
N LEU A 687 27.69 13.70 -8.58
CA LEU A 687 26.98 14.65 -7.72
C LEU A 687 27.52 14.58 -6.30
N TYR A 688 27.65 13.36 -5.79
CA TYR A 688 28.02 13.12 -4.40
C TYR A 688 28.99 11.95 -4.27
N TYR A 689 29.77 11.99 -3.20
CA TYR A 689 30.67 10.93 -2.81
C TYR A 689 30.73 10.81 -1.29
N GLU A 690 30.61 9.59 -0.80
CA GLU A 690 30.61 9.25 0.62
C GLU A 690 31.93 8.58 0.98
N ASP A 691 32.56 9.02 2.07
CA ASP A 691 33.81 8.47 2.62
C ASP A 691 35.04 8.42 1.69
N ILE A 692 34.95 8.98 0.49
CA ILE A 692 36.04 9.05 -0.49
C ILE A 692 36.65 10.46 -0.52
N PRO A 693 37.99 10.60 -0.44
CA PRO A 693 38.63 11.88 -0.69
C PRO A 693 38.45 12.33 -2.14
N ALA A 694 38.01 13.57 -2.36
CA ALA A 694 37.67 14.12 -3.69
C ALA A 694 38.77 13.89 -4.75
N GLU A 695 40.05 13.96 -4.36
CA GLU A 695 41.19 13.74 -5.25
C GLU A 695 41.33 12.31 -5.77
N GLN A 696 40.60 11.35 -5.20
CA GLN A 696 40.58 9.95 -5.62
C GLN A 696 39.46 9.65 -6.63
N ILE A 697 38.56 10.60 -6.89
CA ILE A 697 37.48 10.46 -7.86
C ILE A 697 38.00 10.85 -9.23
N GLU A 698 38.19 9.86 -10.10
CA GLU A 698 38.83 10.06 -11.39
C GLU A 698 38.03 9.43 -12.53
N TRP A 699 37.53 10.28 -13.43
CA TRP A 699 37.12 9.85 -14.76
C TRP A 699 38.37 9.57 -15.62
N ILE A 700 38.50 8.34 -16.13
CA ILE A 700 39.70 7.89 -16.86
C ILE A 700 39.90 8.68 -18.17
N ALA A 701 38.79 9.04 -18.82
CA ALA A 701 38.77 9.80 -20.06
C ALA A 701 37.43 10.57 -20.19
N PRO A 702 37.36 11.58 -21.08
CA PRO A 702 36.08 12.15 -21.47
C PRO A 702 35.13 11.09 -22.03
N ALA A 703 33.83 11.32 -21.90
CA ALA A 703 32.81 10.42 -22.43
C ALA A 703 33.05 10.11 -23.92
N GLN A 704 32.92 8.84 -24.28
CA GLN A 704 33.07 8.35 -25.65
C GLN A 704 31.70 8.00 -26.20
N LYS A 705 31.34 8.61 -27.33
CA LYS A 705 30.10 8.31 -28.05
C LYS A 705 30.39 7.37 -29.20
N ASP A 706 29.65 6.26 -29.27
CA ASP A 706 29.77 5.29 -30.35
C ASP A 706 28.91 5.64 -31.58
N ALA A 707 28.85 4.72 -32.54
CA ALA A 707 28.08 4.91 -33.77
C ALA A 707 26.57 4.79 -33.59
N SER A 708 26.08 4.16 -32.52
CA SER A 708 24.67 4.10 -32.13
C SER A 708 24.19 5.38 -31.45
N GLY A 709 25.12 6.20 -30.95
CA GLY A 709 24.80 7.37 -30.14
C GLY A 709 24.97 7.12 -28.64
N THR A 710 25.32 5.90 -28.23
CA THR A 710 25.55 5.53 -26.84
C THR A 710 26.81 6.24 -26.36
N SER A 711 26.65 7.02 -25.30
CA SER A 711 27.77 7.66 -24.61
C SER A 711 28.20 6.76 -23.46
N SER A 712 29.50 6.55 -23.31
CA SER A 712 30.07 5.75 -22.22
C SER A 712 31.17 6.53 -21.51
N ARG A 713 31.21 6.40 -20.18
CA ARG A 713 32.25 7.01 -19.35
C ARG A 713 32.71 6.02 -18.30
N GLN A 714 34.02 6.01 -18.03
CA GLN A 714 34.63 5.08 -17.09
C GLN A 714 35.15 5.78 -15.85
N LEU A 715 34.73 5.30 -14.69
CA LEU A 715 35.19 5.77 -13.40
C LEU A 715 36.25 4.79 -12.87
N ARG A 716 37.38 5.33 -12.40
CA ARG A 716 38.41 4.55 -11.70
C ARG A 716 38.04 4.46 -10.23
N ALA A 717 38.15 3.25 -9.67
CA ALA A 717 37.97 3.04 -8.24
C ALA A 717 38.99 3.86 -7.43
N PRO A 718 38.60 4.46 -6.29
CA PRO A 718 39.52 5.02 -5.31
C PRO A 718 40.33 3.90 -4.63
N ASN A 719 41.28 4.27 -3.75
CA ASN A 719 41.94 3.35 -2.83
C ASN A 719 41.29 3.36 -1.43
N THR A 720 40.12 3.99 -1.30
CA THR A 720 39.38 4.18 -0.06
C THR A 720 37.97 3.71 -0.29
N PRO A 721 37.45 2.76 0.52
CA PRO A 721 36.07 2.33 0.42
C PRO A 721 35.09 3.49 0.61
N GLY A 722 33.92 3.38 0.00
CA GLY A 722 32.87 4.41 0.03
C GLY A 722 31.96 4.28 -1.17
N SER A 723 31.21 5.33 -1.50
CA SER A 723 30.28 5.32 -2.62
C SER A 723 30.25 6.64 -3.40
N VAL A 724 29.74 6.61 -4.63
CA VAL A 724 29.46 7.81 -5.43
C VAL A 724 28.06 7.74 -6.03
N VAL A 725 27.43 8.90 -6.19
CA VAL A 725 26.20 9.09 -6.97
C VAL A 725 26.55 9.74 -8.28
N VAL A 726 26.00 9.21 -9.37
CA VAL A 726 26.22 9.78 -10.70
C VAL A 726 24.90 10.28 -11.28
N GLU A 727 24.85 11.57 -11.58
CA GLU A 727 23.79 12.14 -12.41
C GLU A 727 24.14 12.01 -13.89
N ILE A 728 23.14 11.63 -14.67
CA ILE A 728 23.25 11.44 -16.11
C ILE A 728 22.22 12.34 -16.76
N SER A 729 22.70 13.29 -17.57
CA SER A 729 21.86 14.33 -18.15
C SER A 729 21.99 14.36 -19.66
N VAL A 730 20.87 14.59 -20.36
CA VAL A 730 20.80 14.59 -21.82
C VAL A 730 20.60 16.02 -22.33
N GLU A 731 21.37 16.39 -23.35
CA GLU A 731 21.27 17.69 -24.02
C GLU A 731 19.95 17.81 -24.81
N GLN A 732 19.18 18.85 -24.50
CA GLN A 732 17.95 19.23 -25.18
C GLN A 732 18.23 20.14 -26.39
N GLU A 733 17.23 20.37 -27.23
CA GLU A 733 17.38 21.19 -28.45
C GLU A 733 17.83 22.64 -28.16
N ASP A 734 17.51 23.18 -26.98
CA ASP A 734 17.90 24.52 -26.55
C ASP A 734 19.31 24.58 -25.95
N GLY A 735 20.01 23.44 -25.87
CA GLY A 735 21.35 23.28 -25.32
C GLY A 735 21.40 23.15 -23.79
N SER A 736 20.25 23.11 -23.11
CA SER A 736 20.18 22.73 -21.69
C SER A 736 20.41 21.23 -21.53
N PHE A 737 20.87 20.82 -20.36
CA PHE A 737 20.97 19.41 -19.97
C PHE A 737 19.86 19.12 -18.97
N VAL A 738 19.08 18.07 -19.22
CA VAL A 738 18.01 17.61 -18.33
C VAL A 738 18.42 16.24 -17.77
N PRO A 739 18.45 16.07 -16.44
CA PRO A 739 18.80 14.79 -15.83
C PRO A 739 17.69 13.75 -16.07
N TYR A 740 18.09 12.49 -16.18
CA TYR A 740 17.16 11.39 -15.89
C TYR A 740 16.77 11.44 -14.40
N LEU A 741 15.60 10.90 -14.08
CA LEU A 741 15.09 10.91 -12.70
C LEU A 741 15.84 9.93 -11.79
N ILE A 742 16.43 8.87 -12.36
CA ILE A 742 17.25 7.93 -11.60
C ILE A 742 18.73 8.35 -11.52
N ARG A 743 19.36 8.10 -10.36
CA ARG A 743 20.77 8.44 -10.07
C ARG A 743 21.51 7.23 -9.51
N PRO A 744 22.16 6.42 -10.36
CA PRO A 744 22.82 5.21 -9.90
C PRO A 744 23.89 5.49 -8.84
N ARG A 745 23.83 4.75 -7.74
CA ARG A 745 24.89 4.70 -6.74
C ARG A 745 25.89 3.58 -7.04
N ILE A 746 27.17 3.89 -6.92
CA ILE A 746 28.28 2.95 -7.16
C ILE A 746 29.07 2.79 -5.87
N TRP A 747 29.33 1.54 -5.50
CA TRP A 747 30.01 1.15 -4.26
C TRP A 747 31.43 0.69 -4.55
N PHE A 748 32.37 1.17 -3.71
CA PHE A 748 33.76 0.76 -3.73
C PHE A 748 34.09 0.01 -2.44
N ASP A 749 34.29 -1.31 -2.54
CA ASP A 749 34.45 -2.24 -1.41
C ASP A 749 35.88 -2.40 -0.90
#